data_AF-A0A433EP02-F1
#
_entry.id   AF-A0A433EP02-F1
#
_cell.length_a   1.000
_cell.length_b   1.000
_cell.length_c   1.000
_cell.angle_alpha   90.00
_cell.angle_beta   90.00
_cell.angle_gamma   90.00
#
_symmetry.space_group_name_H-M   'P 1'
#
loop_
_entity.id
_entity.type
_entity.pdbx_description
1 polymer ?
#
loop_
_entity_poly.entity_id
_entity_poly.type
_entity_poly.pdbx_seq_one_letter_code
_entity_poly.pdbx_strand_id
1 'polypeptide(L)'
;MFKKISMSLILVLTIFTAVVTIVLFAKKDSFMRSVWLDGCEPTTQIQSKDKTPYAHTFFGSQHDNYALYQPNEVSNDLKDAQFYGNLENYNNCINPNVNLQLWKQDFINTQLIVKTNNYDITNLTATVTNAAALEKNNLTVQIGFNRFIYASYSLTNQKIPNPYGINEKLLVPDAITTNSVEKTAYKNKVYVLWIKIMSFKDKIVANPGNYPVKVQLTGDVPGTKQTNVILSENEIQVKVNDLLLPAEQKKSDFNIYSFFDWSAAYYNNYQVPNSIKNKYDNIEYIDYNWEHYWEPENKYLHNVLGMDYFQSSISLNERKNTEWHNNWLDGNKVQTFLPWRYNQQKGLYIADEDWKAWDHYMNKMAEVGYTKALLSGWQAAWNKTYKTNNVWDEDKQDYMQISMNMYVEDGVRNNEWFLQQLLNHIKTGKPKWTQTVTPYLYIDELPGSAIGKYLALIQKYDPNRKYIKLAACNWERDIDYKDPATYEVDILHIYFLDIYNEQNSKFMNSVKQRNEKGYITGQYSLDADNTFNLIRSEPGVSSYIQLALLKENAPHYMRYLLNGWTKTAYWSADYDEHNGLIYIAGDTMFAYPSIANPDPNNNNKAAFNPSTRLDAIAYGINMNNKIMYLKKLNLLSNYTTMMSYVNSNVKLSKPTSRTKFDFNYNGLTAESDIKISNSFLYRFLTRNNIDEAMVVKTFENIINKVVTTYLGG
;
A
#
# COMPACT_ATOMS: atom_id res chain seq x y z
N MET A 1 -34.44 1.64 -48.07
CA MET A 1 -33.66 2.84 -47.72
C MET A 1 -32.93 2.65 -46.38
N PHE A 2 -33.63 2.34 -45.28
CA PHE A 2 -33.06 2.09 -43.95
C PHE A 2 -31.91 1.06 -43.95
N LYS A 3 -32.09 -0.12 -44.56
CA LYS A 3 -31.05 -1.18 -44.64
C LYS A 3 -29.74 -0.72 -45.32
N LYS A 4 -29.83 0.14 -46.33
CA LYS A 4 -28.64 0.71 -47.01
C LYS A 4 -27.95 1.74 -46.11
N ILE A 5 -28.71 2.60 -45.44
CA ILE A 5 -28.19 3.56 -44.46
C ILE A 5 -27.50 2.83 -43.30
N SER A 6 -28.12 1.79 -42.74
CA SER A 6 -27.54 0.98 -41.66
C SER A 6 -26.27 0.26 -42.09
N MET A 7 -26.23 -0.32 -43.31
CA MET A 7 -25.02 -0.95 -43.83
C MET A 7 -23.88 0.05 -44.07
N SER A 8 -24.18 1.22 -44.62
CA SER A 8 -23.17 2.28 -44.78
C SER A 8 -22.65 2.76 -43.42
N LEU A 9 -23.52 2.89 -42.41
CA LEU A 9 -23.14 3.25 -41.05
C LEU A 9 -22.21 2.18 -40.43
N ILE A 10 -22.56 0.90 -40.56
CA ILE A 10 -21.74 -0.23 -40.08
C ILE A 10 -20.38 -0.23 -40.78
N LEU A 11 -20.36 -0.05 -42.11
CA LEU A 11 -19.11 -0.03 -42.87
C LEU A 11 -18.20 1.14 -42.46
N VAL A 12 -18.78 2.34 -42.28
CA VAL A 12 -18.05 3.53 -41.79
C VAL A 12 -17.51 3.29 -40.38
N LEU A 13 -18.32 2.72 -39.49
CA LEU A 13 -17.88 2.33 -38.14
C LEU A 13 -16.72 1.34 -38.22
N THR A 14 -16.84 0.26 -38.99
CA THR A 14 -15.78 -0.76 -39.12
C THR A 14 -14.48 -0.16 -39.67
N ILE A 15 -14.54 0.67 -40.70
CA ILE A 15 -13.37 1.35 -41.27
C ILE A 15 -12.76 2.31 -40.24
N PHE A 16 -13.58 3.10 -39.55
CA PHE A 16 -13.13 4.01 -38.51
C PHE A 16 -12.43 3.26 -37.37
N THR A 17 -13.03 2.19 -36.85
CA THR A 17 -12.44 1.37 -35.78
C THR A 17 -11.14 0.72 -36.25
N ALA A 18 -11.08 0.23 -37.49
CA ALA A 18 -9.86 -0.34 -38.07
C ALA A 18 -8.73 0.69 -38.17
N VAL A 19 -9.01 1.89 -38.69
CA VAL A 19 -8.03 2.99 -38.79
C VAL A 19 -7.56 3.41 -37.39
N VAL A 20 -8.47 3.58 -36.43
CA VAL A 20 -8.12 3.90 -35.04
C VAL A 20 -7.24 2.81 -34.44
N THR A 21 -7.56 1.54 -34.65
CA THR A 21 -6.77 0.41 -34.13
C THR A 21 -5.36 0.39 -34.72
N ILE A 22 -5.22 0.59 -36.03
CA ILE A 22 -3.92 0.66 -36.71
C ILE A 22 -3.11 1.85 -36.19
N VAL A 23 -3.72 3.03 -36.03
CA VAL A 23 -3.05 4.21 -35.49
C VAL A 23 -2.59 3.97 -34.05
N LEU A 24 -3.46 3.40 -33.19
CA LEU A 24 -3.12 3.06 -31.81
C LEU A 24 -1.98 2.04 -31.74
N PHE A 25 -1.98 1.04 -32.61
CA PHE A 25 -0.92 0.03 -32.66
C PHE A 25 0.41 0.60 -33.18
N ALA A 26 0.39 1.36 -34.27
CA ALA A 26 1.57 2.00 -34.84
C ALA A 26 2.16 3.10 -33.92
N LYS A 27 1.36 3.64 -33.01
CA LYS A 27 1.77 4.66 -32.03
C LYS A 27 1.93 4.10 -30.61
N LYS A 28 1.94 2.79 -30.42
CA LYS A 28 2.01 2.13 -29.11
C LYS A 28 3.10 2.70 -28.20
N ASP A 29 4.33 2.82 -28.68
CA ASP A 29 5.47 3.34 -27.89
C ASP A 29 5.30 4.81 -27.52
N SER A 30 4.52 5.55 -28.32
CA SER A 30 4.17 6.93 -28.00
C SER A 30 3.10 7.04 -26.91
N PHE A 31 2.51 5.93 -26.45
CA PHE A 31 1.56 5.93 -25.32
C PHE A 31 2.18 5.44 -24.01
N MET A 32 3.32 4.73 -24.07
CA MET A 32 3.99 4.22 -22.87
C MET A 32 4.60 5.34 -22.03
N ARG A 33 4.63 5.14 -20.70
CA ARG A 33 5.33 6.03 -19.78
C ARG A 33 6.84 5.87 -19.90
N SER A 34 7.56 6.97 -19.76
CA SER A 34 9.03 7.02 -19.75
C SER A 34 9.56 7.29 -18.34
N VAL A 35 10.60 6.57 -17.94
CA VAL A 35 11.28 6.66 -16.63
C VAL A 35 12.79 6.83 -16.73
N TRP A 36 13.29 7.25 -17.90
CA TRP A 36 14.72 7.45 -18.12
C TRP A 36 15.30 8.47 -17.13
N LEU A 37 16.43 8.13 -16.50
CA LEU A 37 17.05 8.96 -15.45
C LEU A 37 18.15 9.87 -16.03
N ASP A 38 17.80 11.11 -16.40
CA ASP A 38 18.72 12.05 -17.06
C ASP A 38 19.87 12.58 -16.17
N GLY A 39 19.67 12.65 -14.85
CA GLY A 39 20.60 13.31 -13.94
C GLY A 39 20.52 14.84 -14.03
N CYS A 40 21.53 15.54 -13.51
CA CYS A 40 21.55 17.01 -13.50
C CYS A 40 22.43 17.57 -14.62
N GLU A 41 22.02 18.71 -15.17
CA GLU A 41 22.85 19.45 -16.12
C GLU A 41 24.14 19.97 -15.43
N PRO A 42 25.27 20.05 -16.15
CA PRO A 42 26.50 20.61 -15.62
C PRO A 42 26.27 22.07 -15.18
N THR A 43 26.62 22.38 -13.94
CA THR A 43 26.60 23.77 -13.45
C THR A 43 28.01 24.32 -13.38
N THR A 44 28.16 25.64 -13.43
CA THR A 44 29.45 26.33 -13.27
C THR A 44 29.95 26.38 -11.82
N GLN A 45 29.25 25.74 -10.88
CA GLN A 45 29.56 25.79 -9.45
C GLN A 45 30.72 24.86 -9.05
N ILE A 46 31.46 25.28 -8.03
CA ILE A 46 32.67 24.66 -7.49
C ILE A 46 32.36 23.30 -6.83
N GLN A 47 33.33 22.38 -6.84
CA GLN A 47 33.26 21.03 -6.26
C GLN A 47 32.58 21.00 -4.87
N SER A 48 31.51 20.19 -4.74
CA SER A 48 30.82 19.94 -3.47
C SER A 48 31.68 19.14 -2.48
N LYS A 49 31.48 19.37 -1.17
CA LYS A 49 32.06 18.57 -0.08
C LYS A 49 31.52 17.14 -0.02
N ASP A 50 30.36 16.88 -0.62
CA ASP A 50 29.71 15.55 -0.63
C ASP A 50 30.26 14.63 -1.72
N LYS A 51 31.28 15.10 -2.43
CA LYS A 51 31.99 14.36 -3.46
C LYS A 51 33.35 13.93 -2.93
N THR A 52 33.46 12.64 -2.64
CA THR A 52 34.75 12.00 -2.39
C THR A 52 35.22 11.28 -3.65
N PRO A 53 36.50 10.84 -3.72
CA PRO A 53 36.94 9.94 -4.78
C PRO A 53 36.13 8.63 -4.84
N TYR A 54 35.42 8.27 -3.77
CA TYR A 54 34.75 6.99 -3.59
C TYR A 54 33.25 7.05 -3.87
N ALA A 55 32.58 8.13 -3.47
CA ALA A 55 31.14 8.30 -3.63
C ALA A 55 30.75 9.77 -3.82
N HIS A 56 29.60 9.99 -4.44
CA HIS A 56 28.92 11.28 -4.57
C HIS A 56 27.50 11.16 -4.00
N THR A 57 27.09 12.11 -3.17
CA THR A 57 25.76 12.09 -2.54
C THR A 57 24.96 13.37 -2.73
N PHE A 58 23.64 13.24 -2.79
CA PHE A 58 22.71 14.37 -2.79
C PHE A 58 21.33 13.94 -2.29
N PHE A 59 20.57 14.87 -1.69
CA PHE A 59 19.19 14.62 -1.30
C PHE A 59 18.24 14.67 -2.50
N GLY A 60 17.35 13.67 -2.57
CA GLY A 60 16.25 13.56 -3.53
C GLY A 60 14.89 13.57 -2.82
N SER A 61 13.83 13.83 -3.59
CA SER A 61 12.46 13.80 -3.10
C SER A 61 11.99 12.38 -2.78
N GLN A 62 11.21 12.19 -1.71
CA GLN A 62 10.52 10.92 -1.46
C GLN A 62 9.52 10.51 -2.56
N HIS A 63 9.12 11.45 -3.42
CA HIS A 63 8.09 11.23 -4.44
C HIS A 63 8.65 10.67 -5.76
N ASP A 64 9.97 10.60 -5.94
CA ASP A 64 10.64 10.18 -7.17
C ASP A 64 11.60 8.99 -6.94
N ASN A 65 11.76 8.16 -7.96
CA ASN A 65 12.76 7.13 -8.09
C ASN A 65 14.03 7.69 -8.74
N TYR A 66 15.17 7.50 -8.09
CA TYR A 66 16.49 7.98 -8.53
C TYR A 66 17.46 6.85 -8.92
N ALA A 67 17.02 5.60 -8.90
CA ALA A 67 17.83 4.49 -9.37
C ALA A 67 16.94 3.45 -10.02
N LEU A 68 17.26 3.10 -11.26
CA LEU A 68 16.60 2.03 -12.01
C LEU A 68 17.68 1.31 -12.80
N TYR A 69 17.59 -0.01 -12.86
CA TYR A 69 18.52 -0.82 -13.64
C TYR A 69 17.77 -1.76 -14.55
N GLN A 70 18.29 -1.94 -15.76
CA GLN A 70 17.88 -3.02 -16.64
C GLN A 70 18.68 -4.28 -16.28
N PRO A 71 18.02 -5.35 -15.80
CA PRO A 71 18.70 -6.58 -15.46
C PRO A 71 19.02 -7.41 -16.71
N ASN A 72 20.16 -8.10 -16.69
CA ASN A 72 20.55 -9.03 -17.76
C ASN A 72 19.95 -10.43 -17.55
N GLU A 73 19.57 -10.75 -16.32
CA GLU A 73 19.03 -12.04 -15.89
C GLU A 73 17.92 -11.86 -14.84
N VAL A 74 17.24 -12.94 -14.46
CA VAL A 74 16.20 -12.90 -13.42
C VAL A 74 16.88 -12.92 -12.04
N SER A 75 17.33 -11.75 -11.58
CA SER A 75 18.10 -11.56 -10.36
C SER A 75 17.86 -10.15 -9.82
N ASN A 76 18.17 -9.89 -8.55
CA ASN A 76 18.21 -8.54 -7.99
C ASN A 76 19.62 -7.97 -7.81
N ASP A 77 20.63 -8.63 -8.39
CA ASP A 77 22.01 -8.19 -8.31
C ASP A 77 22.29 -7.02 -9.27
N LEU A 78 22.98 -5.99 -8.76
CA LEU A 78 23.35 -4.82 -9.56
C LEU A 78 24.66 -5.00 -10.33
N LYS A 79 25.48 -6.00 -10.04
CA LYS A 79 26.85 -6.13 -10.58
C LYS A 79 26.88 -5.93 -12.10
N ASP A 80 26.10 -6.72 -12.82
CA ASP A 80 26.05 -6.72 -14.29
C ASP A 80 24.85 -5.94 -14.84
N ALA A 81 23.95 -5.44 -13.99
CA ALA A 81 22.77 -4.69 -14.41
C ALA A 81 23.15 -3.32 -14.99
N GLN A 82 22.52 -2.93 -16.11
CA GLN A 82 22.78 -1.65 -16.78
C GLN A 82 21.96 -0.53 -16.14
N PHE A 83 22.58 0.60 -15.82
CA PHE A 83 21.85 1.75 -15.29
C PHE A 83 20.87 2.30 -16.34
N TYR A 84 19.62 2.48 -15.96
CA TYR A 84 18.56 2.97 -16.85
C TYR A 84 18.52 4.51 -16.86
N GLY A 85 19.61 5.11 -17.34
CA GLY A 85 19.79 6.56 -17.31
C GLY A 85 21.18 7.01 -17.73
N ASN A 86 21.43 8.31 -17.59
CA ASN A 86 22.77 8.89 -17.71
C ASN A 86 23.44 8.98 -16.33
N LEU A 87 24.23 7.97 -16.00
CA LEU A 87 24.93 7.89 -14.71
C LEU A 87 25.98 9.00 -14.52
N GLU A 88 26.59 9.49 -15.59
CA GLU A 88 27.64 10.51 -15.49
C GLU A 88 27.10 11.84 -14.98
N ASN A 89 25.90 12.21 -15.42
CA ASN A 89 25.21 13.43 -15.02
C ASN A 89 24.88 13.50 -13.52
N TYR A 90 24.87 12.38 -12.80
CA TYR A 90 24.66 12.37 -11.34
C TYR A 90 25.78 13.09 -10.59
N ASN A 91 26.99 13.16 -11.17
CA ASN A 91 28.09 13.92 -10.60
C ASN A 91 27.85 15.43 -10.56
N ASN A 92 26.85 15.92 -11.32
CA ASN A 92 26.48 17.32 -11.38
C ASN A 92 25.35 17.67 -10.40
N CYS A 93 24.71 16.67 -9.80
CA CYS A 93 23.62 16.89 -8.86
C CYS A 93 24.17 17.33 -7.51
N ILE A 94 23.91 18.58 -7.11
CA ILE A 94 24.39 19.15 -5.86
C ILE A 94 23.19 19.54 -5.00
N ASN A 95 22.93 18.74 -3.96
CA ASN A 95 21.90 19.03 -2.96
C ASN A 95 22.28 18.44 -1.58
N PRO A 96 23.34 18.96 -0.92
CA PRO A 96 23.85 18.45 0.37
C PRO A 96 22.86 18.52 1.53
N ASN A 97 21.91 19.44 1.46
CA ASN A 97 21.04 19.78 2.57
C ASN A 97 19.60 19.84 2.10
N VAL A 98 18.68 19.40 2.96
CA VAL A 98 17.24 19.54 2.72
C VAL A 98 16.56 20.11 3.96
N ASN A 99 15.58 20.97 3.74
CA ASN A 99 14.74 21.51 4.80
C ASN A 99 13.38 20.80 4.75
N LEU A 100 12.99 20.21 5.86
CA LEU A 100 11.74 19.47 6.01
C LEU A 100 10.87 20.12 7.10
N GLN A 101 9.56 20.09 6.89
CA GLN A 101 8.58 20.60 7.84
C GLN A 101 7.67 19.47 8.29
N LEU A 102 7.46 19.37 9.61
CA LEU A 102 6.71 18.28 10.24
C LEU A 102 5.70 18.82 11.25
N TRP A 103 4.53 18.19 11.35
CA TRP A 103 3.58 18.47 12.43
C TRP A 103 3.89 17.57 13.64
N LYS A 104 3.26 17.81 14.79
CA LYS A 104 3.29 16.89 15.92
C LYS A 104 2.57 15.58 15.57
N GLN A 105 3.12 14.45 16.05
CA GLN A 105 2.56 13.10 15.84
C GLN A 105 2.39 12.74 14.35
N ASP A 106 3.41 13.05 13.56
CA ASP A 106 3.41 12.95 12.09
C ASP A 106 4.77 12.41 11.63
N PHE A 107 4.88 12.04 10.36
CA PHE A 107 6.15 11.65 9.75
C PHE A 107 6.37 12.32 8.39
N ILE A 108 7.64 12.45 8.02
CA ILE A 108 8.08 12.90 6.69
C ILE A 108 9.27 12.06 6.25
N ASN A 109 9.39 11.82 4.94
CA ASN A 109 10.51 11.08 4.38
C ASN A 109 11.32 11.93 3.41
N THR A 110 12.58 11.54 3.21
CA THR A 110 13.46 12.02 2.15
C THR A 110 14.38 10.88 1.71
N GLN A 111 15.08 11.06 0.60
CA GLN A 111 16.04 10.08 0.10
C GLN A 111 17.44 10.70 0.04
N LEU A 112 18.47 9.99 0.51
CA LEU A 112 19.86 10.31 0.20
C LEU A 112 20.32 9.38 -0.93
N ILE A 113 20.65 9.97 -2.07
CA ILE A 113 21.10 9.25 -3.25
C ILE A 113 22.61 9.08 -3.15
N VAL A 114 23.09 7.84 -3.29
CA VAL A 114 24.50 7.48 -3.13
C VAL A 114 25.03 6.89 -4.42
N LYS A 115 25.77 7.68 -5.19
CA LYS A 115 26.44 7.23 -6.41
C LYS A 115 27.87 6.79 -6.07
N THR A 116 28.17 5.50 -6.20
CA THR A 116 29.54 4.99 -6.08
C THR A 116 30.34 5.38 -7.31
N ASN A 117 31.64 5.67 -7.10
CA ASN A 117 32.58 6.00 -8.17
C ASN A 117 33.38 4.74 -8.54
N ASN A 118 34.70 4.83 -8.62
CA ASN A 118 35.55 3.80 -9.24
C ASN A 118 35.88 2.58 -8.35
N TYR A 119 35.24 2.46 -7.18
CA TYR A 119 35.57 1.43 -6.19
C TYR A 119 34.32 0.69 -5.74
N ASP A 120 34.46 -0.62 -5.59
CA ASP A 120 33.50 -1.43 -4.85
C ASP A 120 33.68 -1.12 -3.36
N ILE A 121 32.59 -0.85 -2.65
CA ILE A 121 32.59 -0.48 -1.23
C ILE A 121 31.91 -1.61 -0.44
N THR A 122 32.63 -2.22 0.49
CA THR A 122 32.05 -3.20 1.42
C THR A 122 31.59 -2.50 2.70
N ASN A 123 30.62 -3.08 3.41
CA ASN A 123 30.08 -2.52 4.66
C ASN A 123 29.59 -1.06 4.54
N LEU A 124 29.08 -0.67 3.37
CA LEU A 124 28.46 0.65 3.18
C LEU A 124 27.28 0.80 4.15
N THR A 125 27.44 1.68 5.12
CA THR A 125 26.52 1.84 6.26
C THR A 125 26.21 3.32 6.49
N ALA A 126 24.98 3.59 6.91
CA ALA A 126 24.49 4.89 7.30
C ALA A 126 24.24 4.95 8.81
N THR A 127 24.56 6.09 9.41
CA THR A 127 24.28 6.36 10.83
C THR A 127 23.77 7.79 11.03
N VAL A 128 22.91 7.98 12.04
CA VAL A 128 22.50 9.31 12.49
C VAL A 128 23.37 9.69 13.69
N THR A 129 24.38 10.53 13.48
CA THR A 129 25.44 10.79 14.47
C THR A 129 24.95 11.52 15.71
N ASN A 130 23.79 12.18 15.65
CA ASN A 130 23.15 12.88 16.75
C ASN A 130 21.82 12.27 17.22
N ALA A 131 21.59 10.97 16.96
CA ALA A 131 20.35 10.27 17.33
C ALA A 131 19.95 10.46 18.80
N ALA A 132 20.90 10.35 19.74
CA ALA A 132 20.63 10.51 21.17
C ALA A 132 20.11 11.92 21.55
N ALA A 133 20.47 12.96 20.81
CA ALA A 133 19.95 14.32 21.05
C ALA A 133 18.54 14.49 20.49
N LEU A 134 18.24 13.85 19.36
CA LEU A 134 16.91 13.82 18.75
C LEU A 134 15.92 13.04 19.63
N GLU A 135 16.33 11.88 20.14
CA GLU A 135 15.50 11.05 21.01
C GLU A 135 15.09 11.74 22.31
N LYS A 136 15.97 12.58 22.89
CA LYS A 136 15.63 13.42 24.07
C LYS A 136 14.49 14.40 23.80
N ASN A 137 14.21 14.70 22.54
CA ASN A 137 13.11 15.55 22.10
C ASN A 137 11.94 14.75 21.50
N ASN A 138 11.92 13.43 21.69
CA ASN A 138 10.96 12.48 21.09
C ASN A 138 10.92 12.52 19.55
N LEU A 139 12.03 12.93 18.90
CA LEU A 139 12.21 12.77 17.47
C LEU A 139 12.85 11.42 17.19
N THR A 140 12.21 10.62 16.35
CA THR A 140 12.72 9.31 15.92
C THR A 140 13.14 9.39 14.46
N VAL A 141 14.33 8.88 14.14
CA VAL A 141 14.81 8.78 12.75
C VAL A 141 15.03 7.32 12.42
N GLN A 142 14.37 6.84 11.36
CA GLN A 142 14.58 5.52 10.79
C GLN A 142 15.29 5.67 9.45
N ILE A 143 16.32 4.87 9.24
CA ILE A 143 17.09 4.84 7.99
C ILE A 143 17.18 3.42 7.47
N GLY A 144 17.06 3.26 6.16
CA GLY A 144 17.19 1.96 5.51
C GLY A 144 17.63 2.13 4.06
N PHE A 145 18.59 1.34 3.61
CA PHE A 145 18.87 1.24 2.17
C PHE A 145 17.73 0.50 1.49
N ASN A 146 17.39 0.95 0.29
CA ASN A 146 16.40 0.26 -0.51
C ASN A 146 17.06 -0.93 -1.21
N ARG A 147 16.61 -2.14 -0.89
CA ARG A 147 16.92 -3.34 -1.66
C ARG A 147 16.26 -3.20 -3.03
N PHE A 148 17.04 -3.50 -4.06
CA PHE A 148 16.54 -3.59 -5.42
C PHE A 148 15.69 -4.85 -5.58
N ILE A 149 14.54 -4.68 -6.22
CA ILE A 149 13.55 -5.72 -6.44
C ILE A 149 13.37 -5.90 -7.94
N TYR A 150 13.47 -7.15 -8.38
CA TYR A 150 13.18 -7.53 -9.75
C TYR A 150 11.70 -7.37 -10.06
N ALA A 151 11.38 -6.65 -11.14
CA ALA A 151 10.02 -6.50 -11.64
C ALA A 151 9.98 -6.82 -13.14
N SER A 152 9.24 -7.87 -13.50
CA SER A 152 9.00 -8.25 -14.89
C SER A 152 8.03 -7.28 -15.60
N TYR A 153 7.69 -7.54 -16.87
CA TYR A 153 6.84 -6.70 -17.70
C TYR A 153 5.46 -6.36 -17.10
N SER A 154 4.90 -5.21 -17.49
CA SER A 154 3.52 -4.83 -17.12
C SER A 154 2.54 -5.40 -18.14
N LEU A 155 2.25 -6.69 -18.08
CA LEU A 155 1.32 -7.33 -19.02
C LEU A 155 -0.10 -7.37 -18.45
N THR A 156 -1.08 -7.11 -19.30
CA THR A 156 -2.50 -7.39 -19.01
C THR A 156 -2.73 -8.91 -18.94
N ASN A 157 -3.89 -9.33 -18.45
CA ASN A 157 -4.34 -10.74 -18.46
C ASN A 157 -4.29 -11.40 -19.86
N GLN A 158 -4.33 -10.61 -20.94
CA GLN A 158 -4.21 -11.07 -22.32
C GLN A 158 -2.77 -11.08 -22.84
N LYS A 159 -1.77 -10.88 -21.97
CA LYS A 159 -0.35 -10.73 -22.31
C LYS A 159 -0.02 -9.53 -23.21
N ILE A 160 -0.92 -8.55 -23.28
CA ILE A 160 -0.70 -7.29 -24.00
C ILE A 160 -0.03 -6.30 -23.04
N PRO A 161 1.05 -5.60 -23.44
CA PRO A 161 1.67 -4.57 -22.62
C PRO A 161 0.66 -3.49 -22.20
N ASN A 162 0.68 -3.13 -20.91
CA ASN A 162 -0.21 -2.12 -20.36
C ASN A 162 0.12 -0.77 -21.00
N PRO A 163 -0.80 -0.15 -21.76
CA PRO A 163 -0.51 1.07 -22.50
C PRO A 163 -0.17 2.27 -21.60
N TYR A 164 -0.53 2.23 -20.32
CA TYR A 164 -0.29 3.32 -19.36
C TYR A 164 0.88 3.02 -18.40
N GLY A 165 1.48 1.83 -18.48
CA GLY A 165 2.52 1.35 -17.58
C GLY A 165 3.92 1.46 -18.16
N ILE A 166 4.93 1.18 -17.33
CA ILE A 166 6.32 1.03 -17.76
C ILE A 166 6.49 -0.44 -18.17
N ASN A 167 6.71 -0.69 -19.46
CA ASN A 167 6.79 -2.04 -20.01
C ASN A 167 8.23 -2.54 -20.16
N GLU A 168 9.10 -2.14 -19.23
CA GLU A 168 10.48 -2.60 -19.16
C GLU A 168 10.66 -3.55 -17.97
N LYS A 169 11.58 -4.53 -18.12
CA LYS A 169 12.08 -5.30 -16.98
C LYS A 169 13.05 -4.41 -16.22
N LEU A 170 12.81 -4.19 -14.94
CA LEU A 170 13.59 -3.26 -14.14
C LEU A 170 13.95 -3.88 -12.78
N LEU A 171 15.09 -3.47 -12.26
CA LEU A 171 15.38 -3.53 -10.83
C LEU A 171 15.01 -2.19 -10.23
N VAL A 172 14.10 -2.22 -9.26
CA VAL A 172 13.55 -1.02 -8.63
C VAL A 172 13.93 -1.01 -7.14
N PRO A 173 14.44 0.10 -6.59
CA PRO A 173 14.75 0.24 -5.17
C PRO A 173 13.46 0.43 -4.34
N ASP A 174 12.71 -0.64 -4.07
CA ASP A 174 11.39 -0.54 -3.40
C ASP A 174 11.40 -0.98 -1.92
N ALA A 175 12.12 -2.04 -1.55
CA ALA A 175 12.06 -2.57 -0.19
C ALA A 175 13.01 -1.82 0.75
N ILE A 176 12.50 -1.14 1.77
CA ILE A 176 13.30 -0.41 2.76
C ILE A 176 13.81 -1.43 3.79
N THR A 177 15.12 -1.62 3.91
CA THR A 177 15.71 -2.69 4.72
C THR A 177 16.50 -2.18 5.92
N THR A 178 17.81 -2.45 5.96
CA THR A 178 18.71 -2.10 7.07
C THR A 178 19.47 -0.81 6.78
N ASN A 179 20.16 -0.28 7.78
CA ASN A 179 21.03 0.88 7.61
C ASN A 179 22.33 0.56 6.82
N SER A 180 22.48 -0.64 6.26
CA SER A 180 23.61 -1.05 5.44
C SER A 180 23.15 -1.65 4.11
N VAL A 181 23.97 -1.54 3.07
CA VAL A 181 23.73 -2.30 1.84
C VAL A 181 23.96 -3.79 2.15
N GLU A 182 23.00 -4.65 1.79
CA GLU A 182 23.00 -6.08 2.16
C GLU A 182 24.17 -6.88 1.57
N LYS A 183 24.78 -6.35 0.50
CA LYS A 183 25.92 -6.92 -0.20
C LYS A 183 27.00 -5.84 -0.39
N THR A 184 28.00 -6.12 -1.20
CA THR A 184 28.93 -5.11 -1.70
C THR A 184 28.21 -4.04 -2.51
N ALA A 185 28.50 -2.76 -2.21
CA ALA A 185 28.10 -1.65 -3.06
C ALA A 185 29.06 -1.55 -4.24
N TYR A 186 28.65 -2.02 -5.42
CA TYR A 186 29.51 -2.07 -6.61
C TYR A 186 29.84 -0.67 -7.12
N LYS A 187 31.01 -0.53 -7.72
CA LYS A 187 31.47 0.69 -8.40
C LYS A 187 30.50 1.12 -9.50
N ASN A 188 30.41 2.43 -9.73
CA ASN A 188 29.57 3.05 -10.76
C ASN A 188 28.10 2.58 -10.68
N LYS A 189 27.54 2.56 -9.47
CA LYS A 189 26.12 2.29 -9.22
C LYS A 189 25.52 3.39 -8.34
N VAL A 190 24.20 3.41 -8.27
CA VAL A 190 23.40 4.32 -7.46
C VAL A 190 22.62 3.47 -6.46
N TYR A 191 22.76 3.81 -5.19
CA TYR A 191 22.00 3.26 -4.08
C TYR A 191 21.13 4.35 -3.49
N VAL A 192 20.01 3.95 -2.90
CA VAL A 192 19.04 4.86 -2.28
C VAL A 192 18.99 4.55 -0.78
N LEU A 193 19.31 5.54 0.05
CA LEU A 193 19.05 5.50 1.48
C LEU A 193 17.74 6.23 1.76
N TRP A 194 16.72 5.50 2.18
CA TRP A 194 15.46 6.05 2.65
C TRP A 194 15.61 6.55 4.09
N ILE A 195 15.13 7.77 4.35
CA ILE A 195 15.24 8.42 5.66
C ILE A 195 13.84 8.89 6.07
N LYS A 196 13.28 8.26 7.11
CA LYS A 196 12.01 8.62 7.73
C LYS A 196 12.24 9.34 9.05
N ILE A 197 11.60 10.49 9.21
CA ILE A 197 11.68 11.33 10.41
C ILE A 197 10.28 11.42 11.01
N MET A 198 10.15 11.01 12.26
CA MET A 198 8.91 10.99 13.02
C MET A 198 8.98 11.95 14.20
N SER A 199 7.93 12.75 14.38
CA SER A 199 7.77 13.66 15.52
C SER A 199 7.15 12.96 16.72
N PHE A 200 7.47 11.69 16.91
CA PHE A 200 7.01 10.87 18.02
C PHE A 200 7.92 9.66 18.28
N LYS A 201 7.82 9.14 19.52
CA LYS A 201 8.40 7.87 19.97
C LYS A 201 7.41 7.21 20.91
N ASP A 202 7.01 5.96 20.65
CA ASP A 202 6.12 5.17 21.51
C ASP A 202 4.88 5.93 22.02
N LYS A 203 4.19 6.63 21.09
CA LYS A 203 3.00 7.51 21.31
C LYS A 203 3.28 8.86 21.98
N ILE A 204 4.51 9.15 22.39
CA ILE A 204 4.92 10.44 22.95
C ILE A 204 5.30 11.39 21.82
N VAL A 205 4.75 12.60 21.83
CA VAL A 205 4.91 13.62 20.79
C VAL A 205 6.18 14.44 21.01
N ALA A 206 6.82 14.86 19.91
CA ALA A 206 7.98 15.74 19.92
C ALA A 206 7.65 17.19 20.34
N ASN A 207 8.65 17.85 20.92
CA ASN A 207 8.60 19.27 21.17
C ASN A 207 8.69 20.06 19.85
N PRO A 208 8.00 21.21 19.70
CA PRO A 208 8.22 22.13 18.60
C PRO A 208 9.66 22.64 18.59
N GLY A 209 10.24 22.85 17.41
CA GLY A 209 11.60 23.34 17.30
C GLY A 209 12.25 23.06 15.96
N ASN A 210 13.49 23.50 15.82
CA ASN A 210 14.34 23.19 14.67
C ASN A 210 15.41 22.18 15.10
N TYR A 211 15.48 21.06 14.39
CA TYR A 211 16.34 19.94 14.71
C TYR A 211 17.21 19.58 13.51
N PRO A 212 18.55 19.67 13.62
CA PRO A 212 19.43 19.10 12.61
C PRO A 212 19.44 17.58 12.74
N VAL A 213 19.30 16.85 11.65
CA VAL A 213 19.53 15.40 11.56
C VAL A 213 20.80 15.19 10.74
N LYS A 214 21.84 14.63 11.38
CA LYS A 214 23.16 14.48 10.78
C LYS A 214 23.37 13.04 10.32
N VAL A 215 23.39 12.83 9.01
CA VAL A 215 23.54 11.52 8.39
C VAL A 215 24.97 11.34 7.92
N GLN A 216 25.66 10.34 8.45
CA GLN A 216 27.02 9.98 8.06
C GLN A 216 27.02 8.64 7.33
N LEU A 217 27.69 8.60 6.17
CA LEU A 217 27.95 7.37 5.44
C LEU A 217 29.40 6.93 5.64
N THR A 218 29.57 5.66 5.96
CA THR A 218 30.87 5.02 6.10
C THR A 218 30.94 3.75 5.27
N GLY A 219 32.14 3.34 4.88
CA GLY A 219 32.36 2.04 4.24
C GLY A 219 33.84 1.69 4.14
N ASP A 220 34.10 0.44 3.77
CA ASP A 220 35.44 -0.08 3.56
C ASP A 220 35.79 0.00 2.07
N VAL A 221 36.89 0.66 1.75
CA VAL A 221 37.32 0.92 0.37
C VAL A 221 38.62 0.14 0.07
N PRO A 222 38.70 -0.60 -1.06
CA PRO A 222 39.93 -1.25 -1.47
C PRO A 222 41.09 -0.26 -1.63
N GLY A 223 42.24 -0.59 -1.04
CA GLY A 223 43.45 0.22 -1.14
C GLY A 223 43.62 1.28 -0.04
N THR A 224 42.64 1.47 0.85
CA THR A 224 42.82 2.26 2.08
C THR A 224 43.25 1.33 3.22
N LYS A 225 44.22 1.77 4.04
CA LYS A 225 44.60 1.03 5.27
C LYS A 225 43.56 1.16 6.39
N GLN A 226 42.61 2.08 6.23
CA GLN A 226 41.58 2.42 7.20
C GLN A 226 40.27 1.70 6.84
N THR A 227 39.64 1.06 7.82
CA THR A 227 38.26 0.58 7.78
C THR A 227 37.29 1.70 8.19
N ASN A 228 36.04 1.63 7.77
CA ASN A 228 35.01 2.66 8.02
C ASN A 228 35.43 4.06 7.58
N VAL A 229 35.91 4.19 6.34
CA VAL A 229 36.21 5.49 5.73
C VAL A 229 34.91 6.31 5.66
N ILE A 230 34.96 7.57 6.09
CA ILE A 230 33.84 8.50 5.95
C ILE A 230 33.69 8.83 4.46
N LEU A 231 32.53 8.50 3.90
CA LEU A 231 32.20 8.67 2.49
C LEU A 231 31.43 9.98 2.23
N SER A 232 30.60 10.39 3.17
CA SER A 232 29.90 11.69 3.16
C SER A 232 29.31 12.02 4.52
N GLU A 233 29.04 13.30 4.74
CA GLU A 233 28.29 13.83 5.88
C GLU A 233 27.25 14.80 5.34
N ASN A 234 25.97 14.49 5.54
CA ASN A 234 24.84 15.27 5.03
C ASN A 234 23.96 15.72 6.20
N GLU A 235 23.27 16.85 6.05
CA GLU A 235 22.42 17.42 7.09
C GLU A 235 20.99 17.67 6.59
N ILE A 236 20.01 17.26 7.39
CA ILE A 236 18.60 17.56 7.17
C ILE A 236 18.15 18.51 8.27
N GLN A 237 17.60 19.66 7.91
CA GLN A 237 17.01 20.60 8.85
C GLN A 237 15.52 20.33 8.99
N VAL A 238 15.07 19.94 10.18
CA VAL A 238 13.66 19.59 10.43
C VAL A 238 13.02 20.63 11.33
N LYS A 239 11.98 21.31 10.83
CA LYS A 239 11.11 22.17 11.64
C LYS A 239 9.87 21.42 12.09
N VAL A 240 9.79 21.12 13.40
CA VAL A 240 8.58 20.60 14.04
C VAL A 240 7.70 21.76 14.45
N ASN A 241 6.52 21.87 13.85
CA ASN A 241 5.55 22.92 14.16
C ASN A 241 4.71 22.53 15.37
N ASP A 242 4.21 23.52 16.10
CA ASP A 242 3.27 23.31 17.19
C ASP A 242 1.84 23.09 16.69
N LEU A 243 1.67 22.09 15.82
CA LEU A 243 0.39 21.70 15.25
C LEU A 243 0.20 20.20 15.39
N LEU A 244 -0.87 19.80 16.07
CA LEU A 244 -1.27 18.40 16.21
C LEU A 244 -2.59 18.21 15.47
N LEU A 245 -2.63 17.26 14.53
CA LEU A 245 -3.88 16.89 13.86
C LEU A 245 -4.79 16.15 14.86
N PRO A 246 -5.97 16.67 15.21
CA PRO A 246 -6.86 15.97 16.12
C PRO A 246 -7.40 14.69 15.49
N ALA A 247 -7.50 13.60 16.27
CA ALA A 247 -7.89 12.30 15.78
C ALA A 247 -9.29 12.30 15.14
N GLU A 248 -10.23 13.07 15.70
CA GLU A 248 -11.60 13.20 15.21
C GLU A 248 -11.73 14.05 13.92
N GLN A 249 -10.65 14.70 13.49
CA GLN A 249 -10.58 15.41 12.21
C GLN A 249 -9.95 14.59 11.09
N LYS A 250 -9.51 13.35 11.36
CA LYS A 250 -9.07 12.42 10.31
C LYS A 250 -10.28 12.06 9.43
N LYS A 251 -10.16 12.35 8.14
CA LYS A 251 -11.16 12.06 7.11
C LYS A 251 -10.70 10.98 6.14
N SER A 252 -9.40 10.84 5.97
CA SER A 252 -8.76 9.85 5.12
C SER A 252 -8.07 8.80 5.97
N ASP A 253 -8.17 7.56 5.52
CA ASP A 253 -7.54 6.39 6.10
C ASP A 253 -7.28 5.36 4.98
N PHE A 254 -6.63 4.27 5.33
CA PHE A 254 -6.36 3.20 4.38
C PHE A 254 -6.37 1.84 5.07
N ASN A 255 -6.56 0.81 4.26
CA ASN A 255 -6.53 -0.58 4.66
C ASN A 255 -5.86 -1.42 3.57
N ILE A 256 -4.71 -2.01 3.91
CA ILE A 256 -4.00 -2.95 3.03
C ILE A 256 -4.03 -4.29 3.74
N TYR A 257 -4.60 -5.30 3.10
CA TYR A 257 -4.87 -6.56 3.77
C TYR A 257 -3.55 -7.29 4.03
N SER A 258 -3.27 -7.52 5.31
CA SER A 258 -2.25 -8.45 5.72
C SER A 258 -2.89 -9.77 6.11
N PHE A 259 -2.39 -10.85 5.53
CA PHE A 259 -2.78 -12.22 5.85
C PHE A 259 -1.69 -12.82 6.74
N PHE A 260 -2.02 -13.07 8.02
CA PHE A 260 -1.05 -13.55 9.02
C PHE A 260 -0.43 -14.89 8.60
N ASP A 261 -1.24 -15.72 7.96
CA ASP A 261 -0.92 -17.05 7.44
C ASP A 261 0.12 -17.01 6.33
N TRP A 262 0.12 -15.98 5.47
CA TRP A 262 1.06 -15.88 4.35
C TRP A 262 2.46 -15.50 4.85
N SER A 263 2.53 -14.61 5.83
CA SER A 263 3.78 -14.28 6.53
C SER A 263 4.35 -15.50 7.25
N ALA A 264 3.51 -16.20 8.04
CA ALA A 264 3.93 -17.40 8.76
C ALA A 264 4.34 -18.54 7.80
N ALA A 265 3.59 -18.77 6.72
CA ALA A 265 3.91 -19.78 5.72
C ALA A 265 5.26 -19.54 5.04
N TYR A 266 5.58 -18.27 4.72
CA TYR A 266 6.88 -17.89 4.18
C TYR A 266 7.99 -18.20 5.18
N TYR A 267 7.92 -17.67 6.40
CA TYR A 267 9.01 -17.79 7.39
C TYR A 267 9.17 -19.20 7.97
N ASN A 268 8.08 -19.91 8.20
CA ASN A 268 8.12 -21.29 8.67
C ASN A 268 8.37 -22.29 7.54
N ASN A 269 8.40 -21.84 6.28
CA ASN A 269 8.58 -22.69 5.11
C ASN A 269 7.63 -23.92 5.12
N TYR A 270 6.37 -23.71 5.52
CA TYR A 270 5.35 -24.75 5.67
C TYR A 270 5.73 -25.89 6.64
N GLN A 271 6.50 -25.60 7.68
CA GLN A 271 6.92 -26.56 8.71
C GLN A 271 6.54 -26.09 10.11
N VAL A 272 6.50 -27.03 11.05
CA VAL A 272 6.38 -26.72 12.48
C VAL A 272 7.80 -26.53 13.04
N PRO A 273 8.15 -25.36 13.61
CA PRO A 273 9.43 -25.16 14.29
C PRO A 273 9.65 -26.16 15.43
N ASN A 274 10.89 -26.64 15.62
CA ASN A 274 11.22 -27.63 16.65
C ASN A 274 11.00 -27.16 18.09
N SER A 275 10.90 -25.85 18.31
CA SER A 275 10.63 -25.25 19.63
C SER A 275 9.17 -25.38 20.06
N ILE A 276 8.26 -25.68 19.14
CA ILE A 276 6.83 -25.82 19.39
C ILE A 276 6.56 -27.17 20.05
N LYS A 277 5.97 -27.13 21.24
CA LYS A 277 5.67 -28.32 22.05
C LYS A 277 4.45 -29.06 21.51
N ASN A 278 3.42 -28.33 21.13
CA ASN A 278 2.19 -28.88 20.59
C ASN A 278 1.85 -28.24 19.26
N LYS A 279 2.12 -28.97 18.17
CA LYS A 279 1.78 -28.51 16.81
C LYS A 279 0.28 -28.28 16.57
N TYR A 280 -0.60 -28.74 17.47
CA TYR A 280 -2.04 -28.55 17.40
C TYR A 280 -2.57 -27.41 18.29
N ASP A 281 -1.69 -26.72 19.02
CA ASP A 281 -2.06 -25.59 19.86
C ASP A 281 -1.99 -24.28 19.06
N ASN A 282 -3.17 -23.72 18.73
CA ASN A 282 -3.26 -22.46 18.01
C ASN A 282 -2.79 -21.26 18.84
N ILE A 283 -2.84 -21.32 20.18
CA ILE A 283 -2.27 -20.25 21.01
C ILE A 283 -0.76 -20.27 20.91
N GLU A 284 -0.13 -21.46 20.94
CA GLU A 284 1.31 -21.61 20.73
C GLU A 284 1.73 -21.16 19.31
N TYR A 285 0.93 -21.47 18.29
CA TYR A 285 1.11 -20.91 16.93
C TYR A 285 1.06 -19.39 16.92
N ILE A 286 0.03 -18.79 17.56
CA ILE A 286 -0.12 -17.34 17.59
C ILE A 286 1.06 -16.71 18.32
N ASP A 287 1.41 -17.17 19.52
CA ASP A 287 2.46 -16.55 20.32
C ASP A 287 3.84 -16.64 19.64
N TYR A 288 4.17 -17.80 19.06
CA TYR A 288 5.42 -17.96 18.32
C TYR A 288 5.50 -17.00 17.13
N ASN A 289 4.50 -17.05 16.23
CA ASN A 289 4.54 -16.22 15.02
C ASN A 289 4.36 -14.73 15.35
N TRP A 290 3.65 -14.39 16.43
CA TRP A 290 3.53 -13.01 16.90
C TRP A 290 4.88 -12.44 17.33
N GLU A 291 5.59 -13.15 18.21
CA GLU A 291 6.89 -12.72 18.72
C GLU A 291 7.93 -12.57 17.60
N HIS A 292 7.94 -13.52 16.66
CA HIS A 292 8.97 -13.63 15.64
C HIS A 292 8.67 -12.83 14.36
N TYR A 293 7.41 -12.76 13.91
CA TYR A 293 7.07 -12.27 12.56
C TYR A 293 6.00 -11.17 12.55
N TRP A 294 4.91 -11.32 13.30
CA TRP A 294 3.74 -10.43 13.13
C TRP A 294 3.78 -9.17 13.98
N GLU A 295 4.40 -9.18 15.15
CA GLU A 295 4.45 -7.99 16.02
C GLU A 295 5.19 -6.80 15.37
N PRO A 296 6.38 -6.97 14.75
CA PRO A 296 7.07 -5.87 14.08
C PRO A 296 6.24 -5.25 12.96
N GLU A 297 5.62 -6.08 12.13
CA GLU A 297 4.74 -5.66 11.04
C GLU A 297 3.56 -4.84 11.58
N ASN A 298 2.82 -5.39 12.53
CA ASN A 298 1.62 -4.75 13.04
C ASN A 298 1.91 -3.47 13.83
N LYS A 299 3.01 -3.43 14.61
CA LYS A 299 3.45 -2.20 15.27
C LYS A 299 3.82 -1.13 14.25
N TYR A 300 4.45 -1.49 13.14
CA TYR A 300 4.78 -0.52 12.09
C TYR A 300 3.53 0.01 11.39
N LEU A 301 2.66 -0.88 10.90
CA LEU A 301 1.44 -0.52 10.19
C LEU A 301 0.53 0.38 11.03
N HIS A 302 0.33 0.07 12.31
CA HIS A 302 -0.52 0.87 13.18
C HIS A 302 0.20 2.10 13.75
N ASN A 303 1.30 1.92 14.48
CA ASN A 303 1.90 3.02 15.25
C ASN A 303 2.71 4.01 14.37
N VAL A 304 3.23 3.57 13.22
CA VAL A 304 4.00 4.43 12.31
C VAL A 304 3.13 4.93 11.15
N LEU A 305 2.39 4.04 10.48
CA LEU A 305 1.61 4.42 9.30
C LEU A 305 0.15 4.82 9.62
N GLY A 306 -0.37 4.46 10.79
CA GLY A 306 -1.72 4.86 11.21
C GLY A 306 -2.86 3.98 10.67
N MET A 307 -2.58 2.72 10.29
CA MET A 307 -3.60 1.78 9.86
C MET A 307 -4.44 1.27 11.04
N ASP A 308 -5.77 1.37 10.94
CA ASP A 308 -6.72 1.00 12.02
C ASP A 308 -7.45 -0.32 11.77
N TYR A 309 -7.19 -0.95 10.63
CA TYR A 309 -7.89 -2.13 10.11
C TYR A 309 -7.02 -3.36 10.14
N PHE A 310 -7.62 -4.53 10.36
CA PHE A 310 -6.96 -5.81 10.11
C PHE A 310 -7.93 -6.88 9.63
N GLN A 311 -7.42 -7.86 8.90
CA GLN A 311 -8.19 -9.01 8.44
C GLN A 311 -8.25 -10.08 9.52
N SER A 312 -9.43 -10.64 9.75
CA SER A 312 -9.61 -11.80 10.60
C SER A 312 -10.61 -12.74 9.95
N SER A 313 -10.11 -13.76 9.28
CA SER A 313 -10.98 -14.72 8.60
C SER A 313 -11.70 -15.60 9.61
N ILE A 314 -13.00 -15.74 9.42
CA ILE A 314 -13.91 -16.50 10.30
C ILE A 314 -14.39 -17.82 9.67
N SER A 315 -14.03 -18.05 8.42
CA SER A 315 -14.38 -19.25 7.67
C SER A 315 -13.13 -19.84 7.02
N LEU A 316 -13.21 -21.13 6.69
CA LEU A 316 -12.17 -21.85 5.99
C LEU A 316 -12.66 -22.18 4.58
N ASN A 317 -12.29 -21.37 3.60
CA ASN A 317 -12.80 -21.55 2.23
C ASN A 317 -11.94 -22.54 1.41
N GLU A 318 -10.67 -22.69 1.75
CA GLU A 318 -9.72 -23.55 1.03
C GLU A 318 -8.74 -24.22 2.00
N ARG A 319 -8.81 -25.54 2.17
CA ARG A 319 -7.85 -26.35 2.94
C ARG A 319 -7.21 -27.40 2.05
N LYS A 320 -5.90 -27.64 2.22
CA LYS A 320 -5.22 -28.79 1.59
C LYS A 320 -4.88 -29.89 2.59
N ASN A 321 -4.69 -29.54 3.86
CA ASN A 321 -4.46 -30.52 4.91
C ASN A 321 -5.79 -31.20 5.33
N THR A 322 -5.74 -32.48 5.67
CA THR A 322 -6.87 -33.24 6.26
C THR A 322 -6.87 -33.17 7.79
N GLU A 323 -5.85 -32.58 8.42
CA GLU A 323 -5.79 -32.39 9.86
C GLU A 323 -6.61 -31.18 10.30
N TRP A 324 -7.40 -31.37 11.36
CA TRP A 324 -8.38 -30.40 11.81
C TRP A 324 -7.76 -29.13 12.45
N HIS A 325 -6.64 -29.26 13.17
CA HIS A 325 -6.03 -28.20 14.00
C HIS A 325 -4.55 -28.00 13.67
N ASN A 326 -4.21 -27.71 12.41
CA ASN A 326 -2.80 -27.49 12.07
C ASN A 326 -2.61 -26.36 11.06
N ASN A 327 -2.54 -25.14 11.59
CA ASN A 327 -2.28 -23.91 10.84
C ASN A 327 -0.82 -23.77 10.37
N TRP A 328 0.09 -24.67 10.76
CA TRP A 328 1.48 -24.63 10.32
C TRP A 328 1.68 -25.06 8.86
N LEU A 329 0.79 -25.91 8.34
CA LEU A 329 0.99 -26.63 7.07
C LEU A 329 0.08 -26.16 5.93
N ASP A 330 -0.97 -25.39 6.25
CA ASP A 330 -1.82 -24.79 5.23
C ASP A 330 -1.09 -23.58 4.66
N GLY A 331 -0.73 -23.64 3.38
CA GLY A 331 0.19 -22.68 2.77
C GLY A 331 -0.34 -21.25 2.57
N ASN A 332 -0.09 -20.62 1.41
CA ASN A 332 -0.70 -19.32 1.07
C ASN A 332 -2.22 -19.48 0.82
N LYS A 333 -2.98 -19.77 1.88
CA LYS A 333 -4.41 -20.07 1.88
C LYS A 333 -5.01 -19.46 3.14
N VAL A 334 -6.06 -18.68 2.96
CA VAL A 334 -6.77 -17.98 4.04
C VAL A 334 -7.08 -18.95 5.20
N GLN A 335 -6.41 -18.74 6.34
CA GLN A 335 -6.60 -19.52 7.56
C GLN A 335 -7.56 -18.83 8.52
N THR A 336 -8.15 -19.61 9.44
CA THR A 336 -9.04 -19.10 10.49
C THR A 336 -8.64 -19.67 11.86
N PHE A 337 -8.75 -18.85 12.90
CA PHE A 337 -8.69 -19.31 14.30
C PHE A 337 -10.08 -19.66 14.87
N LEU A 338 -11.12 -19.52 14.06
CA LEU A 338 -12.50 -19.91 14.36
C LEU A 338 -13.01 -20.96 13.35
N PRO A 339 -12.44 -22.17 13.29
CA PRO A 339 -13.01 -23.23 12.48
C PRO A 339 -14.40 -23.62 13.00
N TRP A 340 -15.32 -23.94 12.10
CA TRP A 340 -16.66 -24.41 12.45
C TRP A 340 -16.69 -25.93 12.45
N ARG A 341 -17.50 -26.52 13.33
CA ARG A 341 -17.56 -27.98 13.52
C ARG A 341 -18.99 -28.50 13.53
N TYR A 342 -19.17 -29.73 13.06
CA TYR A 342 -20.35 -30.53 13.33
C TYR A 342 -20.04 -31.53 14.43
N ASN A 343 -20.86 -31.51 15.48
CA ASN A 343 -20.86 -32.59 16.47
C ASN A 343 -21.52 -33.86 15.91
N GLN A 344 -21.51 -34.94 16.69
CA GLN A 344 -22.09 -36.25 16.32
C GLN A 344 -23.60 -36.21 16.01
N GLN A 345 -24.30 -35.14 16.40
CA GLN A 345 -25.73 -34.93 16.14
C GLN A 345 -25.98 -34.01 14.94
N LYS A 346 -24.93 -33.66 14.18
CA LYS A 346 -24.95 -32.67 13.09
C LYS A 346 -25.41 -31.27 13.53
N GLY A 347 -25.15 -30.90 14.79
CA GLY A 347 -25.25 -29.53 15.27
C GLY A 347 -23.97 -28.74 14.96
N LEU A 348 -24.11 -27.57 14.33
CA LEU A 348 -23.00 -26.63 14.15
C LEU A 348 -22.59 -26.00 15.48
N TYR A 349 -21.29 -25.99 15.77
CA TYR A 349 -20.72 -25.35 16.94
C TYR A 349 -19.29 -24.82 16.65
N ILE A 350 -18.80 -23.95 17.54
CA ILE A 350 -17.39 -23.53 17.61
C ILE A 350 -16.92 -23.94 19.00
N ALA A 351 -15.76 -24.58 19.10
CA ALA A 351 -15.30 -25.07 20.39
C ALA A 351 -14.66 -23.98 21.24
N ASP A 352 -14.61 -24.23 22.55
CA ASP A 352 -14.08 -23.27 23.52
C ASP A 352 -12.61 -22.95 23.27
N GLU A 353 -11.80 -23.93 22.82
CA GLU A 353 -10.40 -23.70 22.46
C GLU A 353 -10.23 -22.78 21.25
N ASP A 354 -11.13 -22.83 20.28
CA ASP A 354 -11.10 -21.98 19.09
C ASP A 354 -11.49 -20.55 19.44
N TRP A 355 -12.53 -20.37 20.27
CA TRP A 355 -12.88 -19.06 20.82
C TRP A 355 -11.71 -18.44 21.59
N LYS A 356 -11.01 -19.23 22.42
CA LYS A 356 -9.84 -18.76 23.17
C LYS A 356 -8.69 -18.34 22.25
N ALA A 357 -8.39 -19.14 21.21
CA ALA A 357 -7.32 -18.81 20.26
C ALA A 357 -7.65 -17.54 19.46
N TRP A 358 -8.89 -17.40 18.99
CA TRP A 358 -9.31 -16.21 18.27
C TRP A 358 -9.33 -14.96 19.17
N ASP A 359 -9.85 -15.06 20.39
CA ASP A 359 -9.80 -13.98 21.37
C ASP A 359 -8.36 -13.57 21.69
N HIS A 360 -7.44 -14.53 21.79
CA HIS A 360 -6.01 -14.28 21.99
C HIS A 360 -5.43 -13.45 20.84
N TYR A 361 -5.66 -13.84 19.59
CA TYR A 361 -5.24 -13.07 18.41
C TYR A 361 -5.85 -11.66 18.38
N MET A 362 -7.17 -11.55 18.59
CA MET A 362 -7.89 -10.27 18.62
C MET A 362 -7.36 -9.34 19.72
N ASN A 363 -7.01 -9.88 20.89
CA ASN A 363 -6.41 -9.13 21.99
C ASN A 363 -5.02 -8.61 21.63
N LYS A 364 -4.18 -9.39 20.95
CA LYS A 364 -2.86 -8.93 20.48
C LYS A 364 -2.99 -7.76 19.50
N MET A 365 -3.96 -7.82 18.58
CA MET A 365 -4.27 -6.72 17.66
C MET A 365 -4.77 -5.47 18.39
N ALA A 366 -5.66 -5.65 19.38
CA ALA A 366 -6.13 -4.58 20.25
C ALA A 366 -5.00 -3.92 21.06
N GLU A 367 -4.02 -4.71 21.54
CA GLU A 367 -2.87 -4.23 22.31
C GLU A 367 -1.91 -3.37 21.47
N VAL A 368 -1.79 -3.67 20.17
CA VAL A 368 -1.08 -2.80 19.23
C VAL A 368 -1.83 -1.47 19.07
N GLY A 369 -3.16 -1.53 19.00
CA GLY A 369 -4.03 -0.35 18.95
C GLY A 369 -5.07 -0.36 17.81
N TYR A 370 -5.17 -1.45 17.05
CA TYR A 370 -6.18 -1.59 16.01
C TYR A 370 -7.60 -1.44 16.58
N THR A 371 -8.50 -0.86 15.79
CA THR A 371 -9.88 -0.57 16.22
C THR A 371 -10.94 -1.25 15.36
N LYS A 372 -10.58 -1.80 14.20
CA LYS A 372 -11.53 -2.37 13.24
C LYS A 372 -11.06 -3.73 12.74
N ALA A 373 -11.80 -4.78 13.08
CA ALA A 373 -11.57 -6.13 12.55
C ALA A 373 -12.51 -6.39 11.37
N LEU A 374 -11.96 -6.62 10.18
CA LEU A 374 -12.72 -7.04 9.01
C LEU A 374 -12.82 -8.56 9.02
N LEU A 375 -14.02 -9.05 9.35
CA LEU A 375 -14.32 -10.46 9.45
C LEU A 375 -14.60 -11.01 8.06
N SER A 376 -13.57 -11.54 7.40
CA SER A 376 -13.65 -12.14 6.06
C SER A 376 -14.02 -13.62 6.14
N GLY A 377 -14.44 -14.22 5.02
CA GLY A 377 -14.93 -15.60 5.00
C GLY A 377 -16.45 -15.75 4.83
N TRP A 378 -17.15 -14.62 4.72
CA TRP A 378 -18.51 -14.59 4.19
C TRP A 378 -18.50 -14.77 2.66
N GLN A 379 -19.69 -14.76 2.06
CA GLN A 379 -19.82 -14.96 0.62
C GLN A 379 -19.00 -13.94 -0.20
N ALA A 380 -18.25 -14.41 -1.21
CA ALA A 380 -17.58 -13.58 -2.22
C ALA A 380 -18.08 -13.88 -3.65
N ALA A 381 -18.02 -12.91 -4.56
CA ALA A 381 -18.53 -13.08 -5.93
C ALA A 381 -17.56 -13.77 -6.90
N TRP A 382 -16.26 -13.52 -6.77
CA TRP A 382 -15.25 -13.91 -7.78
C TRP A 382 -14.82 -15.39 -7.72
N ASN A 383 -15.21 -16.15 -6.68
CA ASN A 383 -14.84 -17.56 -6.56
C ASN A 383 -16.03 -18.46 -6.15
N LYS A 384 -16.18 -19.60 -6.85
CA LYS A 384 -17.22 -20.60 -6.58
C LYS A 384 -17.04 -21.28 -5.21
N THR A 385 -15.81 -21.45 -4.71
CA THR A 385 -15.53 -21.99 -3.36
C THR A 385 -15.87 -21.01 -2.25
N TYR A 386 -15.89 -19.69 -2.53
CA TYR A 386 -16.21 -18.65 -1.56
C TYR A 386 -17.73 -18.42 -1.42
N LYS A 387 -18.55 -19.35 -1.92
CA LYS A 387 -19.97 -19.48 -1.57
C LYS A 387 -20.19 -20.55 -0.49
N THR A 388 -19.12 -21.17 -0.02
CA THR A 388 -19.15 -22.27 0.92
C THR A 388 -18.11 -22.08 2.01
N ASN A 389 -18.35 -22.66 3.17
CA ASN A 389 -17.38 -22.79 4.26
C ASN A 389 -17.05 -24.28 4.45
N ASN A 390 -15.79 -24.65 4.65
CA ASN A 390 -15.41 -26.01 5.03
C ASN A 390 -15.53 -26.18 6.55
N VAL A 391 -16.41 -27.09 6.96
CA VAL A 391 -16.72 -27.41 8.36
C VAL A 391 -16.13 -28.77 8.70
N TRP A 392 -15.47 -28.90 9.85
CA TRP A 392 -14.97 -30.20 10.30
C TRP A 392 -16.12 -31.07 10.80
N ASP A 393 -16.29 -32.26 10.21
CA ASP A 393 -17.27 -33.24 10.64
C ASP A 393 -16.61 -34.26 11.57
N GLU A 394 -16.95 -34.21 12.87
CA GLU A 394 -16.34 -35.10 13.87
C GLU A 394 -16.65 -36.58 13.66
N ASP A 395 -17.76 -36.92 13.02
CA ASP A 395 -18.08 -38.32 12.74
C ASP A 395 -17.21 -38.87 11.62
N LYS A 396 -16.97 -38.04 10.60
CA LYS A 396 -16.21 -38.43 9.40
C LYS A 396 -14.71 -38.20 9.56
N GLN A 397 -14.31 -37.38 10.52
CA GLN A 397 -12.94 -36.88 10.66
C GLN A 397 -12.45 -36.26 9.35
N ASP A 398 -13.31 -35.46 8.72
CA ASP A 398 -13.01 -34.79 7.44
C ASP A 398 -13.79 -33.48 7.30
N TYR A 399 -13.34 -32.62 6.39
CA TYR A 399 -14.00 -31.36 6.05
C TYR A 399 -15.17 -31.58 5.08
N MET A 400 -16.29 -30.93 5.38
CA MET A 400 -17.45 -30.87 4.50
C MET A 400 -17.82 -29.44 4.15
N GLN A 401 -18.16 -29.20 2.89
CA GLN A 401 -18.63 -27.90 2.44
C GLN A 401 -20.07 -27.66 2.88
N ILE A 402 -20.32 -26.52 3.53
CA ILE A 402 -21.66 -25.99 3.78
C ILE A 402 -21.89 -24.73 2.95
N SER A 403 -23.14 -24.43 2.61
CA SER A 403 -23.45 -23.19 1.90
C SER A 403 -23.36 -21.97 2.83
N MET A 404 -22.80 -20.89 2.31
CA MET A 404 -22.82 -19.53 2.86
C MET A 404 -23.69 -18.58 2.03
N ASN A 405 -24.43 -19.12 1.05
CA ASN A 405 -25.18 -18.33 0.07
C ASN A 405 -26.49 -17.78 0.66
N MET A 406 -26.63 -16.46 0.77
CA MET A 406 -27.85 -15.80 1.31
C MET A 406 -29.10 -15.92 0.43
N TYR A 407 -29.00 -16.60 -0.72
CA TYR A 407 -30.14 -16.91 -1.60
C TYR A 407 -30.67 -18.34 -1.44
N VAL A 408 -30.07 -19.17 -0.58
CA VAL A 408 -30.56 -20.52 -0.28
C VAL A 408 -30.81 -20.67 1.22
N GLU A 409 -31.80 -21.49 1.59
CA GLU A 409 -32.26 -21.63 2.98
C GLU A 409 -31.13 -22.05 3.94
N ASP A 410 -30.33 -23.05 3.56
CA ASP A 410 -29.19 -23.50 4.35
C ASP A 410 -28.16 -22.38 4.56
N GLY A 411 -27.89 -21.58 3.53
CA GLY A 411 -26.97 -20.46 3.62
C GLY A 411 -27.48 -19.37 4.57
N VAL A 412 -28.78 -19.04 4.51
CA VAL A 412 -29.39 -18.11 5.48
C VAL A 412 -29.26 -18.65 6.90
N ARG A 413 -29.61 -19.93 7.13
CA ARG A 413 -29.53 -20.59 8.44
C ARG A 413 -28.11 -20.59 9.01
N ASN A 414 -27.10 -20.90 8.18
CA ASN A 414 -25.70 -20.96 8.63
C ASN A 414 -25.13 -19.57 8.97
N ASN A 415 -25.40 -18.57 8.13
CA ASN A 415 -25.01 -17.18 8.39
C ASN A 415 -25.70 -16.62 9.65
N GLU A 416 -26.99 -16.93 9.82
CA GLU A 416 -27.78 -16.55 10.99
C GLU A 416 -27.29 -17.23 12.27
N TRP A 417 -26.94 -18.52 12.21
CA TRP A 417 -26.34 -19.24 13.32
C TRP A 417 -25.04 -18.58 13.77
N PHE A 418 -24.10 -18.30 12.86
CA PHE A 418 -22.83 -17.69 13.23
C PHE A 418 -23.01 -16.29 13.80
N LEU A 419 -23.88 -15.47 13.21
CA LEU A 419 -24.18 -14.13 13.73
C LEU A 419 -24.68 -14.19 15.18
N GLN A 420 -25.56 -15.15 15.50
CA GLN A 420 -26.04 -15.34 16.86
C GLN A 420 -24.93 -15.80 17.81
N GLN A 421 -24.06 -16.72 17.37
CA GLN A 421 -22.90 -17.15 18.16
C GLN A 421 -21.96 -15.98 18.48
N LEU A 422 -21.60 -15.18 17.47
CA LEU A 422 -20.73 -14.03 17.63
C LEU A 422 -21.37 -12.96 18.54
N LEU A 423 -22.66 -12.66 18.36
CA LEU A 423 -23.37 -11.72 19.23
C LEU A 423 -23.44 -12.21 20.68
N ASN A 424 -23.67 -13.51 20.89
CA ASN A 424 -23.66 -14.09 22.21
C ASN A 424 -22.27 -13.94 22.84
N HIS A 425 -21.21 -14.36 22.14
CA HIS A 425 -19.83 -14.25 22.61
C HIS A 425 -19.46 -12.81 23.03
N ILE A 426 -19.81 -11.82 22.20
CA ILE A 426 -19.57 -10.40 22.51
C ILE A 426 -20.37 -9.93 23.73
N LYS A 427 -21.67 -10.26 23.81
CA LYS A 427 -22.57 -9.72 24.84
C LYS A 427 -22.40 -10.40 26.20
N THR A 428 -22.19 -11.71 26.21
CA THR A 428 -22.15 -12.52 27.42
C THR A 428 -20.72 -12.84 27.83
N GLY A 429 -19.87 -13.28 26.89
CA GLY A 429 -18.45 -13.57 27.13
C GLY A 429 -17.62 -12.32 27.42
N LYS A 430 -17.98 -11.18 26.81
CA LYS A 430 -17.30 -9.88 26.94
C LYS A 430 -15.75 -9.97 26.86
N PRO A 431 -15.18 -10.52 25.77
CA PRO A 431 -13.74 -10.58 25.60
C PRO A 431 -13.06 -9.21 25.72
N LYS A 432 -11.80 -9.17 26.18
CA LYS A 432 -11.04 -7.92 26.42
C LYS A 432 -10.99 -7.01 25.18
N TRP A 433 -10.80 -7.58 23.98
CA TRP A 433 -10.73 -6.82 22.73
C TRP A 433 -12.01 -6.02 22.44
N THR A 434 -13.18 -6.39 22.96
CA THR A 434 -14.45 -5.68 22.72
C THR A 434 -14.48 -4.24 23.25
N GLN A 435 -13.50 -3.87 24.09
CA GLN A 435 -13.35 -2.51 24.62
C GLN A 435 -12.74 -1.54 23.59
N THR A 436 -12.04 -2.05 22.58
CA THR A 436 -11.27 -1.25 21.63
C THR A 436 -11.56 -1.61 20.17
N VAL A 437 -11.78 -2.89 19.87
CA VAL A 437 -11.98 -3.41 18.52
C VAL A 437 -13.47 -3.58 18.23
N THR A 438 -13.90 -3.00 17.11
CA THR A 438 -15.24 -3.23 16.55
C THR A 438 -15.14 -4.24 15.40
N PRO A 439 -15.93 -5.33 15.42
CA PRO A 439 -16.00 -6.28 14.32
C PRO A 439 -16.93 -5.78 13.21
N TYR A 440 -16.46 -5.89 11.97
CA TYR A 440 -17.22 -5.62 10.75
C TYR A 440 -17.35 -6.93 9.98
N LEU A 441 -18.57 -7.41 9.75
CA LEU A 441 -18.77 -8.47 8.77
C LEU A 441 -18.34 -7.94 7.41
N TYR A 442 -17.45 -8.64 6.73
CA TYR A 442 -16.90 -8.21 5.45
C TYR A 442 -17.39 -9.12 4.32
N ILE A 443 -18.10 -8.54 3.35
CA ILE A 443 -18.58 -9.22 2.14
C ILE A 443 -17.90 -8.66 0.90
N ASP A 444 -17.55 -9.54 -0.04
CA ASP A 444 -16.62 -9.20 -1.12
C ASP A 444 -17.28 -9.30 -2.51
N GLU A 445 -17.36 -8.16 -3.19
CA GLU A 445 -17.84 -8.00 -4.57
C GLU A 445 -19.27 -8.50 -4.84
N LEU A 446 -20.12 -8.54 -3.81
CA LEU A 446 -21.50 -9.00 -3.94
C LEU A 446 -22.43 -7.90 -4.51
N PRO A 447 -23.49 -8.28 -5.26
CA PRO A 447 -24.47 -7.32 -5.75
C PRO A 447 -25.25 -6.66 -4.60
N GLY A 448 -25.77 -5.46 -4.81
CA GLY A 448 -26.48 -4.67 -3.78
C GLY A 448 -27.63 -5.42 -3.09
N SER A 449 -28.32 -6.31 -3.80
CA SER A 449 -29.38 -7.14 -3.20
C SER A 449 -28.87 -8.13 -2.14
N ALA A 450 -27.64 -8.65 -2.29
CA ALA A 450 -27.01 -9.50 -1.28
C ALA A 450 -26.57 -8.67 -0.07
N ILE A 451 -26.02 -7.48 -0.30
CA ILE A 451 -25.65 -6.52 0.75
C ILE A 451 -26.86 -6.22 1.64
N GLY A 452 -28.02 -5.91 1.02
CA GLY A 452 -29.27 -5.66 1.74
C GLY A 452 -29.74 -6.84 2.59
N LYS A 453 -29.54 -8.08 2.14
CA LYS A 453 -29.88 -9.28 2.94
C LYS A 453 -29.00 -9.43 4.17
N TYR A 454 -27.69 -9.20 4.05
CA TYR A 454 -26.78 -9.21 5.20
C TYR A 454 -27.11 -8.09 6.18
N LEU A 455 -27.41 -6.89 5.68
CA LEU A 455 -27.83 -5.76 6.51
C LEU A 455 -29.10 -6.10 7.31
N ALA A 456 -30.13 -6.64 6.65
CA ALA A 456 -31.37 -7.05 7.31
C ALA A 456 -31.15 -8.16 8.34
N LEU A 457 -30.27 -9.14 8.04
CA LEU A 457 -29.92 -10.19 8.99
C LEU A 457 -29.23 -9.62 10.23
N ILE A 458 -28.27 -8.71 10.09
CA ILE A 458 -27.62 -8.05 11.24
C ILE A 458 -28.66 -7.25 12.05
N GLN A 459 -29.49 -6.44 11.38
CA GLN A 459 -30.50 -5.62 12.05
C GLN A 459 -31.58 -6.45 12.78
N LYS A 460 -31.85 -7.69 12.35
CA LYS A 460 -32.74 -8.60 13.07
C LYS A 460 -32.25 -8.90 14.50
N TYR A 461 -30.93 -8.98 14.72
CA TYR A 461 -30.32 -9.40 16.00
C TYR A 461 -29.54 -8.27 16.73
N ASP A 462 -29.14 -7.25 15.99
CA ASP A 462 -28.50 -6.03 16.47
C ASP A 462 -29.10 -4.81 15.72
N PRO A 463 -30.33 -4.38 16.07
CA PRO A 463 -31.08 -3.38 15.30
C PRO A 463 -30.35 -2.06 15.06
N ASN A 464 -29.54 -1.64 16.04
CA ASN A 464 -28.75 -0.41 15.95
C ASN A 464 -27.31 -0.65 15.47
N ARG A 465 -26.96 -1.89 15.09
CA ARG A 465 -25.59 -2.30 14.74
C ARG A 465 -24.58 -1.82 15.78
N LYS A 466 -24.88 -2.02 17.07
CA LYS A 466 -24.05 -1.54 18.17
C LYS A 466 -22.79 -2.38 18.32
N TYR A 467 -22.91 -3.68 18.13
CA TYR A 467 -21.86 -4.67 18.38
C TYR A 467 -21.20 -5.14 17.09
N ILE A 468 -21.98 -5.28 16.02
CA ILE A 468 -21.50 -5.80 14.75
C ILE A 468 -21.85 -4.82 13.64
N LYS A 469 -20.83 -4.42 12.88
CA LYS A 469 -20.93 -3.52 11.74
C LYS A 469 -20.89 -4.30 10.42
N LEU A 470 -21.19 -3.63 9.31
CA LEU A 470 -21.12 -4.22 7.97
C LEU A 470 -20.14 -3.43 7.08
N ALA A 471 -19.18 -4.14 6.50
CA ALA A 471 -18.28 -3.66 5.48
C ALA A 471 -18.51 -4.44 4.18
N ALA A 472 -18.44 -3.77 3.03
CA ALA A 472 -18.65 -4.41 1.74
C ALA A 472 -17.70 -3.87 0.66
N CYS A 473 -17.33 -4.74 -0.28
CA CYS A 473 -16.79 -4.35 -1.57
C CYS A 473 -17.83 -4.55 -2.66
N ASN A 474 -17.88 -3.65 -3.64
CA ASN A 474 -18.76 -3.77 -4.79
C ASN A 474 -17.98 -3.61 -6.10
N TRP A 475 -18.24 -4.53 -7.03
CA TRP A 475 -17.60 -4.67 -8.35
C TRP A 475 -18.49 -4.21 -9.54
N GLU A 476 -19.63 -3.58 -9.30
CA GLU A 476 -20.52 -3.19 -10.40
C GLU A 476 -20.10 -1.88 -11.10
N ARG A 477 -19.81 -1.98 -12.41
CA ARG A 477 -19.47 -0.85 -13.31
C ARG A 477 -20.54 0.23 -13.40
N ASP A 478 -21.77 -0.15 -13.11
CA ASP A 478 -22.96 0.71 -13.11
C ASP A 478 -23.71 0.45 -11.80
N ILE A 479 -23.17 0.89 -10.66
CA ILE A 479 -23.89 0.81 -9.39
C ILE A 479 -25.29 1.39 -9.63
N ASP A 480 -26.32 0.55 -9.48
CA ASP A 480 -27.71 0.98 -9.65
C ASP A 480 -28.13 1.72 -8.40
N TYR A 481 -27.73 3.00 -8.29
CA TYR A 481 -28.10 3.89 -7.19
C TYR A 481 -29.61 4.25 -7.16
N LYS A 482 -30.48 3.47 -7.84
CA LYS A 482 -31.93 3.62 -7.72
C LYS A 482 -32.41 3.39 -6.29
N ASP A 483 -31.71 2.57 -5.51
CA ASP A 483 -32.01 2.36 -4.10
C ASP A 483 -30.75 2.51 -3.22
N PRO A 484 -30.42 3.74 -2.78
CA PRO A 484 -29.31 4.00 -1.87
C PRO A 484 -29.41 3.23 -0.53
N ALA A 485 -30.60 2.79 -0.12
CA ALA A 485 -30.79 2.04 1.13
C ALA A 485 -30.05 0.70 1.10
N THR A 486 -29.92 0.09 -0.08
CA THR A 486 -29.17 -1.18 -0.26
C THR A 486 -27.67 -1.06 0.01
N TYR A 487 -27.14 0.16 0.05
CA TYR A 487 -25.74 0.46 0.31
C TYR A 487 -25.52 1.17 1.65
N GLU A 488 -26.42 1.02 2.63
CA GLU A 488 -26.27 1.57 4.00
C GLU A 488 -25.33 0.76 4.90
N VAL A 489 -24.17 0.39 4.36
CA VAL A 489 -23.09 -0.30 5.07
C VAL A 489 -22.16 0.71 5.73
N ASP A 490 -21.57 0.34 6.88
CA ASP A 490 -20.68 1.19 7.67
C ASP A 490 -19.40 1.53 6.89
N ILE A 491 -18.89 0.58 6.10
CA ILE A 491 -17.76 0.75 5.17
C ILE A 491 -18.14 0.21 3.80
N LEU A 492 -17.95 1.01 2.74
CA LEU A 492 -18.13 0.58 1.36
C LEU A 492 -16.85 0.87 0.57
N HIS A 493 -16.22 -0.16 -0.01
CA HIS A 493 -15.20 0.02 -1.03
C HIS A 493 -15.80 -0.20 -2.41
N ILE A 494 -15.58 0.76 -3.29
CA ILE A 494 -16.07 0.73 -4.67
C ILE A 494 -14.88 0.44 -5.59
N TYR A 495 -15.08 -0.49 -6.52
CA TYR A 495 -14.06 -0.81 -7.50
C TYR A 495 -13.77 0.37 -8.44
N PHE A 496 -12.48 0.61 -8.66
CA PHE A 496 -11.94 1.74 -9.41
C PHE A 496 -11.42 1.27 -10.77
N LEU A 497 -12.22 1.43 -11.82
CA LEU A 497 -11.75 1.24 -13.20
C LEU A 497 -10.77 2.34 -13.62
N ASP A 498 -11.01 3.56 -13.15
CA ASP A 498 -10.23 4.74 -13.44
C ASP A 498 -10.37 5.72 -12.29
N ILE A 499 -9.34 6.53 -12.02
CA ILE A 499 -9.25 7.26 -10.76
C ILE A 499 -10.15 8.53 -10.66
N TYR A 500 -11.13 8.63 -11.56
CA TYR A 500 -11.90 9.83 -11.86
C TYR A 500 -13.39 9.52 -12.10
N ASN A 501 -14.06 9.10 -11.04
CA ASN A 501 -15.49 8.88 -11.00
C ASN A 501 -16.29 10.16 -10.72
N GLU A 502 -15.65 11.34 -10.58
CA GLU A 502 -16.34 12.58 -10.23
C GLU A 502 -17.37 13.03 -11.27
N GLN A 503 -17.26 12.55 -12.52
CA GLN A 503 -18.22 12.82 -13.58
C GLN A 503 -19.48 11.93 -13.48
N ASN A 504 -19.43 10.85 -12.69
CA ASN A 504 -20.58 10.00 -12.44
C ASN A 504 -21.44 10.61 -11.34
N SER A 505 -22.47 11.35 -11.75
CA SER A 505 -23.42 12.01 -10.83
C SER A 505 -24.07 11.07 -9.82
N LYS A 506 -24.32 9.80 -10.19
CA LYS A 506 -24.92 8.84 -9.28
C LYS A 506 -23.93 8.40 -8.19
N PHE A 507 -22.67 8.18 -8.56
CA PHE A 507 -21.59 7.93 -7.61
C PHE A 507 -21.44 9.09 -6.62
N MET A 508 -21.29 10.32 -7.12
CA MET A 508 -21.14 11.50 -6.27
C MET A 508 -22.33 11.70 -5.33
N ASN A 509 -23.56 11.43 -5.79
CA ASN A 509 -24.75 11.50 -4.94
C ASN A 509 -24.73 10.45 -3.82
N SER A 510 -24.35 9.21 -4.13
CA SER A 510 -24.25 8.14 -3.12
C SER A 510 -23.19 8.43 -2.08
N VAL A 511 -21.98 8.84 -2.51
CA VAL A 511 -20.90 9.23 -1.60
C VAL A 511 -21.36 10.36 -0.69
N LYS A 512 -22.04 11.38 -1.24
CA LYS A 512 -22.60 12.48 -0.44
C LYS A 512 -23.58 11.98 0.63
N GLN A 513 -24.58 11.18 0.26
CA GLN A 513 -25.58 10.65 1.20
C GLN A 513 -24.95 9.78 2.30
N ARG A 514 -23.95 8.95 1.93
CA ARG A 514 -23.21 8.12 2.90
C ARG A 514 -22.42 8.97 3.89
N ASN A 515 -21.74 10.01 3.40
CA ASN A 515 -20.95 10.91 4.24
C ASN A 515 -21.83 11.73 5.19
N GLU A 516 -23.04 12.14 4.78
CA GLU A 516 -24.04 12.78 5.65
C GLU A 516 -24.48 11.87 6.81
N LYS A 517 -24.47 10.55 6.61
CA LYS A 517 -24.76 9.54 7.64
C LYS A 517 -23.54 9.10 8.46
N GLY A 518 -22.35 9.62 8.13
CA GLY A 518 -21.10 9.26 8.80
C GLY A 518 -20.54 7.90 8.40
N TYR A 519 -20.99 7.31 7.28
CA TYR A 519 -20.42 6.07 6.76
C TYR A 519 -19.12 6.32 6.00
N ILE A 520 -18.21 5.35 6.06
CA ILE A 520 -16.91 5.42 5.39
C ILE A 520 -17.07 4.93 3.96
N THR A 521 -16.64 5.73 2.99
CA THR A 521 -16.63 5.35 1.58
C THR A 521 -15.22 5.42 1.05
N GLY A 522 -14.80 4.34 0.44
CA GLY A 522 -13.46 4.20 -0.13
C GLY A 522 -13.48 3.53 -1.48
N GLN A 523 -12.29 3.36 -2.03
CA GLN A 523 -12.11 2.72 -3.33
C GLN A 523 -10.93 1.75 -3.29
N TYR A 524 -11.02 0.75 -4.15
CA TYR A 524 -9.97 -0.24 -4.38
C TYR A 524 -9.80 -0.46 -5.88
N SER A 525 -8.64 -0.93 -6.30
CA SER A 525 -8.36 -1.20 -7.70
C SER A 525 -7.62 -2.51 -7.89
N LEU A 526 -7.86 -3.13 -9.04
CA LEU A 526 -7.05 -4.21 -9.58
C LEU A 526 -6.01 -3.59 -10.51
N ASP A 527 -4.73 -3.93 -10.36
CA ASP A 527 -3.65 -3.29 -11.13
C ASP A 527 -3.66 -3.69 -12.61
N ALA A 528 -4.29 -4.81 -12.96
CA ALA A 528 -4.54 -5.14 -14.36
C ALA A 528 -5.30 -4.02 -15.10
N ASP A 529 -6.04 -3.20 -14.36
CA ASP A 529 -6.93 -2.16 -14.89
C ASP A 529 -6.41 -0.72 -14.62
N ASN A 530 -5.32 -0.54 -13.85
CA ASN A 530 -4.75 0.79 -13.59
C ASN A 530 -3.21 0.79 -13.43
N THR A 531 -2.60 1.97 -13.47
CA THR A 531 -1.12 2.10 -13.53
C THR A 531 -0.50 2.89 -12.41
N PHE A 532 -1.30 3.18 -11.38
CA PHE A 532 -0.96 4.19 -10.40
C PHE A 532 -0.18 3.66 -9.19
N ASN A 533 -0.17 2.34 -8.95
CA ASN A 533 0.46 1.74 -7.75
C ASN A 533 1.47 0.63 -8.04
N LEU A 534 1.96 0.55 -9.27
CA LEU A 534 2.93 -0.45 -9.68
C LEU A 534 4.31 -0.16 -9.08
N ILE A 535 5.07 -1.21 -8.80
CA ILE A 535 6.44 -1.10 -8.27
C ILE A 535 7.34 -0.19 -9.12
N ARG A 536 7.15 -0.15 -10.44
CA ARG A 536 7.97 0.67 -11.36
C ARG A 536 7.57 2.15 -11.40
N SER A 537 6.39 2.50 -10.91
CA SER A 537 5.92 3.89 -10.89
C SER A 537 6.66 4.71 -9.83
N GLU A 538 6.64 6.03 -9.95
CA GLU A 538 7.18 6.90 -8.89
C GLU A 538 6.36 6.71 -7.60
N PRO A 539 6.99 6.72 -6.40
CA PRO A 539 6.25 6.64 -5.15
C PRO A 539 5.20 7.75 -5.00
N GLY A 540 5.45 8.94 -5.57
CA GLY A 540 4.52 10.06 -5.57
C GLY A 540 3.17 9.75 -6.24
N VAL A 541 3.10 8.75 -7.13
CA VAL A 541 1.83 8.34 -7.74
C VAL A 541 0.90 7.72 -6.69
N SER A 542 1.43 6.95 -5.73
CA SER A 542 0.63 6.38 -4.63
C SER A 542 0.10 7.45 -3.67
N SER A 543 0.87 8.53 -3.46
CA SER A 543 0.41 9.73 -2.73
C SER A 543 -0.69 10.48 -3.50
N TYR A 544 -0.54 10.60 -4.82
CA TYR A 544 -1.50 11.30 -5.69
C TYR A 544 -2.88 10.65 -5.70
N ILE A 545 -2.93 9.31 -5.69
CA ILE A 545 -4.21 8.58 -5.62
C ILE A 545 -5.00 9.02 -4.39
N GLN A 546 -4.35 9.25 -3.26
CA GLN A 546 -5.04 9.70 -2.06
C GLN A 546 -5.72 11.06 -2.30
N LEU A 547 -5.06 11.99 -2.99
CA LEU A 547 -5.67 13.27 -3.39
C LEU A 547 -6.88 13.08 -4.33
N ALA A 548 -6.81 12.11 -5.26
CA ALA A 548 -7.92 11.78 -6.16
C ALA A 548 -9.14 11.27 -5.37
N LEU A 549 -8.92 10.36 -4.42
CA LEU A 549 -9.98 9.85 -3.53
C LEU A 549 -10.60 10.97 -2.68
N LEU A 550 -9.79 11.91 -2.20
CA LEU A 550 -10.27 13.08 -1.47
C LEU A 550 -11.16 13.97 -2.34
N LYS A 551 -10.76 14.20 -3.60
CA LYS A 551 -11.56 14.99 -4.57
C LYS A 551 -12.95 14.39 -4.79
N GLU A 552 -13.02 13.07 -4.82
CA GLU A 552 -14.24 12.30 -5.01
C GLU A 552 -15.08 12.17 -3.72
N ASN A 553 -14.61 12.73 -2.61
CA ASN A 553 -15.23 12.63 -1.30
C ASN A 553 -15.34 11.18 -0.79
N ALA A 554 -14.50 10.27 -1.32
CA ALA A 554 -14.40 8.87 -0.92
C ALA A 554 -12.96 8.54 -0.45
N PRO A 555 -12.44 9.23 0.58
CA PRO A 555 -11.02 9.28 0.92
C PRO A 555 -10.45 8.05 1.66
N HIS A 556 -11.13 6.91 1.61
CA HIS A 556 -10.62 5.65 2.17
C HIS A 556 -9.99 4.80 1.06
N TYR A 557 -8.72 4.41 1.21
CA TYR A 557 -8.03 3.59 0.22
C TYR A 557 -7.94 2.13 0.67
N MET A 558 -8.36 1.20 -0.18
CA MET A 558 -8.24 -0.23 0.10
C MET A 558 -7.35 -0.95 -0.90
N ARG A 559 -6.54 -1.89 -0.39
CA ARG A 559 -5.76 -2.82 -1.21
C ARG A 559 -5.80 -4.25 -0.67
N TYR A 560 -5.93 -5.22 -1.56
CA TYR A 560 -6.13 -6.62 -1.21
C TYR A 560 -4.91 -7.35 -0.64
N LEU A 561 -3.68 -6.88 -0.85
CA LEU A 561 -2.50 -7.66 -0.46
C LEU A 561 -1.33 -6.77 -0.04
N LEU A 562 -0.90 -6.93 1.21
CA LEU A 562 0.36 -6.42 1.76
C LEU A 562 1.51 -7.40 1.52
N ASN A 563 1.26 -8.68 1.79
CA ASN A 563 2.27 -9.71 1.97
C ASN A 563 2.02 -10.96 1.10
N GLY A 564 1.66 -10.75 -0.17
CA GLY A 564 1.56 -11.76 -1.23
C GLY A 564 2.87 -12.43 -1.60
N TRP A 565 3.53 -13.04 -0.63
CA TRP A 565 4.88 -13.52 -0.76
C TRP A 565 4.92 -14.92 -1.38
N THR A 566 5.61 -15.01 -2.51
CA THR A 566 6.09 -16.27 -3.09
C THR A 566 7.49 -16.58 -2.57
N LYS A 567 8.06 -17.74 -2.94
CA LYS A 567 9.44 -18.11 -2.55
C LYS A 567 10.49 -17.08 -2.96
N THR A 568 10.25 -16.32 -4.03
CA THR A 568 11.16 -15.30 -4.55
C THR A 568 10.87 -13.89 -4.01
N ALA A 569 9.85 -13.71 -3.15
CA ALA A 569 9.41 -12.41 -2.67
C ALA A 569 10.49 -11.59 -1.94
N TYR A 570 11.56 -12.21 -1.45
CA TYR A 570 12.70 -11.48 -0.90
C TYR A 570 13.35 -10.52 -1.91
N TRP A 571 13.37 -10.90 -3.20
CA TRP A 571 14.10 -10.19 -4.26
C TRP A 571 13.32 -9.92 -5.54
N SER A 572 12.11 -10.48 -5.71
CA SER A 572 11.24 -10.28 -6.87
C SER A 572 9.83 -9.88 -6.43
N ALA A 573 9.24 -8.95 -7.18
CA ALA A 573 7.83 -8.56 -7.03
C ALA A 573 6.90 -9.32 -7.98
N ASP A 574 7.43 -10.26 -8.77
CA ASP A 574 6.63 -11.12 -9.63
C ASP A 574 5.83 -12.12 -8.79
N TYR A 575 4.60 -12.38 -9.26
CA TYR A 575 3.69 -13.29 -8.61
C TYR A 575 3.09 -14.24 -9.65
N ASP A 576 3.30 -15.54 -9.45
CA ASP A 576 2.73 -16.61 -10.28
C ASP A 576 1.98 -17.60 -9.38
N GLU A 577 0.66 -17.60 -9.51
CA GLU A 577 -0.24 -18.46 -8.73
C GLU A 577 -0.54 -19.80 -9.45
N HIS A 578 0.04 -20.03 -10.64
CA HIS A 578 -0.16 -21.21 -11.50
C HIS A 578 -1.65 -21.54 -11.81
N ASN A 579 -2.55 -20.56 -11.70
CA ASN A 579 -3.99 -20.69 -11.93
C ASN A 579 -4.47 -20.04 -13.24
N GLY A 580 -3.56 -19.44 -14.02
CA GLY A 580 -3.87 -18.76 -15.28
C GLY A 580 -4.20 -17.27 -15.16
N LEU A 581 -4.24 -16.70 -13.95
CA LEU A 581 -4.31 -15.25 -13.72
C LEU A 581 -2.90 -14.65 -13.78
N ILE A 582 -2.74 -13.50 -14.45
CA ILE A 582 -1.45 -12.81 -14.57
C ILE A 582 -1.52 -11.54 -13.74
N TYR A 583 -0.89 -11.56 -12.56
CA TYR A 583 -0.70 -10.37 -11.76
C TYR A 583 0.47 -9.54 -12.33
N ILE A 584 0.34 -8.22 -12.28
CA ILE A 584 1.45 -7.33 -12.62
C ILE A 584 2.44 -7.32 -11.45
N ALA A 585 3.73 -7.27 -11.75
CA ALA A 585 4.77 -7.19 -10.73
C ALA A 585 4.50 -6.07 -9.71
N GLY A 586 4.46 -6.43 -8.42
CA GLY A 586 4.19 -5.52 -7.31
C GLY A 586 2.72 -5.34 -6.93
N ASP A 587 1.78 -6.00 -7.61
CA ASP A 587 0.34 -5.93 -7.30
C ASP A 587 0.01 -6.59 -5.95
N THR A 588 0.65 -7.73 -5.70
CA THR A 588 0.36 -8.60 -4.56
C THR A 588 1.22 -8.29 -3.33
N MET A 589 2.10 -7.30 -3.36
CA MET A 589 2.95 -7.00 -2.21
C MET A 589 3.33 -5.52 -2.09
N PHE A 590 3.25 -5.03 -0.85
CA PHE A 590 3.64 -3.69 -0.40
C PHE A 590 4.58 -3.75 0.82
N ALA A 591 4.94 -4.95 1.25
CA ALA A 591 6.02 -5.23 2.18
C ALA A 591 6.81 -6.44 1.67
N TYR A 592 8.02 -6.61 2.18
CA TYR A 592 8.94 -7.65 1.73
C TYR A 592 9.45 -8.49 2.90
N PRO A 593 9.77 -9.77 2.69
CA PRO A 593 10.46 -10.55 3.70
C PRO A 593 11.84 -9.97 4.03
N SER A 594 12.19 -10.00 5.31
CA SER A 594 13.50 -9.58 5.80
C SER A 594 14.58 -10.66 5.66
N ILE A 595 14.20 -11.93 5.49
CA ILE A 595 15.11 -13.08 5.44
C ILE A 595 14.91 -13.81 4.13
N ALA A 596 15.99 -14.02 3.38
CA ALA A 596 15.98 -14.87 2.20
C ALA A 596 16.07 -16.34 2.63
N ASN A 597 15.26 -17.23 2.03
CA ASN A 597 15.28 -18.67 2.30
C ASN A 597 15.25 -18.99 3.81
N PRO A 598 14.16 -18.65 4.51
CA PRO A 598 14.09 -18.77 5.96
C PRO A 598 14.23 -20.23 6.42
N ASP A 599 14.94 -20.42 7.53
CA ASP A 599 15.04 -21.68 8.25
C ASP A 599 13.99 -21.68 9.38
N PRO A 600 13.01 -22.61 9.38
CA PRO A 600 11.97 -22.66 10.41
C PRO A 600 12.50 -22.89 11.83
N ASN A 601 13.75 -23.32 12.00
CA ASN A 601 14.36 -23.54 13.32
C ASN A 601 15.17 -22.33 13.81
N ASN A 602 15.20 -21.24 13.05
CA ASN A 602 15.86 -20.02 13.44
C ASN A 602 14.91 -19.15 14.30
N ASN A 603 15.24 -18.98 15.57
CA ASN A 603 14.44 -18.20 16.52
C ASN A 603 14.74 -16.68 16.46
N ASN A 604 15.37 -16.18 15.40
CA ASN A 604 15.59 -14.76 15.25
C ASN A 604 14.32 -14.04 14.83
N LYS A 605 13.98 -12.97 15.55
CA LYS A 605 12.89 -12.07 15.19
C LYS A 605 13.14 -11.44 13.82
N ALA A 606 12.17 -11.58 12.92
CA ALA A 606 12.20 -10.94 11.61
C ALA A 606 11.98 -9.43 11.73
N ALA A 607 12.66 -8.65 10.89
CA ALA A 607 12.36 -7.24 10.73
C ALA A 607 11.17 -7.06 9.77
N PHE A 608 10.46 -5.93 9.87
CA PHE A 608 9.48 -5.55 8.88
C PHE A 608 10.13 -4.64 7.83
N ASN A 609 10.11 -5.05 6.56
CA ASN A 609 10.65 -4.27 5.45
C ASN A 609 9.51 -3.70 4.60
N PRO A 610 9.03 -2.47 4.86
CA PRO A 610 8.00 -1.83 4.05
C PRO A 610 8.50 -1.48 2.65
N SER A 611 7.59 -1.33 1.70
CA SER A 611 7.91 -0.73 0.40
C SER A 611 7.90 0.80 0.46
N THR A 612 8.60 1.46 -0.45
CA THR A 612 8.50 2.92 -0.62
C THR A 612 7.07 3.35 -0.97
N ARG A 613 6.34 2.51 -1.71
CA ARG A 613 4.93 2.74 -2.07
C ARG A 613 4.01 2.72 -0.85
N LEU A 614 4.25 1.80 0.10
CA LEU A 614 3.50 1.72 1.35
C LEU A 614 3.63 3.01 2.17
N ASP A 615 4.86 3.51 2.30
CA ASP A 615 5.15 4.79 2.95
C ASP A 615 4.48 5.97 2.25
N ALA A 616 4.48 5.98 0.91
CA ALA A 616 3.84 7.02 0.11
C ALA A 616 2.31 7.03 0.25
N ILE A 617 1.66 5.86 0.35
CA ILE A 617 0.21 5.78 0.65
C ILE A 617 -0.10 6.47 1.98
N ALA A 618 0.61 6.10 3.04
CA ALA A 618 0.41 6.67 4.36
C ALA A 618 0.71 8.18 4.39
N TYR A 619 1.74 8.62 3.66
CA TYR A 619 2.04 10.05 3.50
C TYR A 619 0.90 10.80 2.81
N GLY A 620 0.37 10.27 1.69
CA GLY A 620 -0.77 10.86 0.98
C GLY A 620 -2.04 10.97 1.84
N ILE A 621 -2.30 9.96 2.68
CA ILE A 621 -3.40 9.98 3.66
C ILE A 621 -3.20 11.08 4.70
N ASN A 622 -2.00 11.21 5.27
CA ASN A 622 -1.68 12.29 6.20
C ASN A 622 -1.81 13.66 5.55
N MET A 623 -1.38 13.80 4.29
CA MET A 623 -1.54 15.03 3.50
C MET A 623 -3.02 15.40 3.32
N ASN A 624 -3.89 14.45 2.93
CA ASN A 624 -5.33 14.68 2.83
C ASN A 624 -5.93 15.19 4.15
N ASN A 625 -5.55 14.56 5.26
CA ASN A 625 -6.05 14.94 6.58
C ASN A 625 -5.61 16.37 6.96
N LYS A 626 -4.36 16.74 6.66
CA LYS A 626 -3.87 18.12 6.83
C LYS A 626 -4.65 19.11 5.98
N ILE A 627 -4.92 18.80 4.71
CA ILE A 627 -5.71 19.64 3.81
C ILE A 627 -7.11 19.88 4.39
N MET A 628 -7.80 18.81 4.82
CA MET A 628 -9.14 18.93 5.38
C MET A 628 -9.17 19.71 6.69
N TYR A 629 -8.15 19.53 7.54
CA TYR A 629 -8.00 20.31 8.76
C TYR A 629 -7.80 21.80 8.48
N LEU A 630 -6.87 22.16 7.59
CA LEU A 630 -6.61 23.55 7.22
C LEU A 630 -7.81 24.19 6.49
N LYS A 631 -8.54 23.42 5.66
CA LYS A 631 -9.80 23.85 5.05
C LYS A 631 -10.84 24.19 6.12
N LYS A 632 -11.01 23.34 7.14
CA LYS A 632 -11.94 23.59 8.25
C LYS A 632 -11.59 24.85 9.03
N LEU A 633 -10.30 25.15 9.19
CA LEU A 633 -9.81 26.39 9.81
C LEU A 633 -9.91 27.63 8.89
N ASN A 634 -10.44 27.50 7.67
CA ASN A 634 -10.48 28.55 6.65
C ASN A 634 -9.09 29.09 6.24
N LEU A 635 -8.04 28.27 6.38
CA LEU A 635 -6.66 28.63 6.00
C LEU A 635 -6.30 28.21 4.57
N LEU A 636 -7.21 27.54 3.86
CA LEU A 636 -7.10 27.15 2.45
C LEU A 636 -8.22 27.77 1.62
N SER A 637 -8.20 29.11 1.47
CA SER A 637 -9.21 29.84 0.68
C SER A 637 -9.22 29.45 -0.81
N ASN A 638 -8.11 28.94 -1.33
CA ASN A 638 -7.94 28.46 -2.70
C ASN A 638 -8.17 26.95 -2.87
N TYR A 639 -8.80 26.27 -1.90
CA TYR A 639 -9.02 24.81 -1.92
C TYR A 639 -9.60 24.30 -3.25
N THR A 640 -10.62 24.97 -3.80
CA THR A 640 -11.23 24.58 -5.09
C THR A 640 -10.21 24.63 -6.24
N THR A 641 -9.38 25.67 -6.29
CA THR A 641 -8.31 25.79 -7.27
C THR A 641 -7.26 24.70 -7.07
N MET A 642 -6.83 24.44 -5.84
CA MET A 642 -5.88 23.35 -5.55
C MET A 642 -6.40 22.00 -6.05
N MET A 643 -7.64 21.64 -5.71
CA MET A 643 -8.24 20.36 -6.12
C MET A 643 -8.45 20.24 -7.65
N SER A 644 -8.40 21.35 -8.39
CA SER A 644 -8.47 21.33 -9.86
C SER A 644 -7.24 20.71 -10.51
N TYR A 645 -6.08 20.72 -9.83
CA TYR A 645 -4.85 20.06 -10.29
C TYR A 645 -4.94 18.54 -10.25
N VAL A 646 -5.83 17.99 -9.44
CA VAL A 646 -6.11 16.55 -9.38
C VAL A 646 -7.10 16.23 -10.51
N ASN A 647 -6.60 15.80 -11.65
CA ASN A 647 -7.37 15.73 -12.90
C ASN A 647 -7.00 14.55 -13.79
N SER A 648 -7.99 13.99 -14.48
CA SER A 648 -7.84 12.87 -15.42
C SER A 648 -6.92 13.08 -16.61
N ASN A 649 -6.44 14.29 -16.86
CA ASN A 649 -5.42 14.56 -17.87
C ASN A 649 -3.98 14.46 -17.31
N VAL A 650 -3.79 14.46 -15.98
CA VAL A 650 -2.46 14.29 -15.35
C VAL A 650 -1.94 12.87 -15.57
N LYS A 651 -2.83 11.86 -15.56
CA LYS A 651 -2.45 10.46 -15.81
C LYS A 651 -1.96 10.16 -17.23
N LEU A 652 -2.27 11.05 -18.17
CA LEU A 652 -1.88 10.94 -19.58
C LEU A 652 -0.50 11.57 -19.82
N SER A 653 0.17 12.04 -18.78
CA SER A 653 1.56 12.47 -18.87
C SER A 653 2.45 11.28 -19.24
N LYS A 654 3.37 11.51 -20.20
CA LYS A 654 4.37 10.52 -20.62
C LYS A 654 5.52 10.38 -19.62
N PRO A 655 6.19 11.48 -19.19
CA PRO A 655 7.17 11.37 -18.11
C PRO A 655 6.43 11.07 -16.82
N THR A 656 6.98 10.15 -16.03
CA THR A 656 6.47 9.83 -14.70
C THR A 656 6.71 10.93 -13.67
N SER A 657 7.74 11.76 -13.89
CA SER A 657 8.02 12.96 -13.10
C SER A 657 8.79 13.99 -13.94
N ARG A 658 8.27 15.21 -14.03
CA ARG A 658 8.88 16.34 -14.75
C ARG A 658 9.77 17.21 -13.86
N THR A 659 9.61 17.06 -12.55
CA THR A 659 10.36 17.82 -11.54
C THR A 659 11.49 16.97 -10.94
N LYS A 660 11.75 15.79 -11.51
CA LYS A 660 12.88 14.95 -11.13
C LYS A 660 14.19 15.70 -11.40
N PHE A 661 15.09 15.71 -10.43
CA PHE A 661 16.34 16.50 -10.41
C PHE A 661 16.18 18.03 -10.35
N ASP A 662 14.96 18.56 -10.27
CA ASP A 662 14.73 19.94 -9.86
C ASP A 662 14.63 20.02 -8.33
N PHE A 663 15.74 20.40 -7.69
CA PHE A 663 15.82 20.48 -6.23
C PHE A 663 15.22 21.78 -5.67
N ASN A 664 14.80 22.74 -6.50
CA ASN A 664 14.18 23.99 -6.04
C ASN A 664 12.65 23.94 -6.13
N TYR A 665 12.06 22.92 -5.51
CA TYR A 665 10.62 22.69 -5.61
C TYR A 665 9.77 23.75 -4.88
N ASN A 666 10.34 24.61 -4.02
CA ASN A 666 9.61 25.65 -3.28
C ASN A 666 8.88 26.67 -4.18
N GLY A 667 9.31 26.79 -5.44
CA GLY A 667 8.71 27.65 -6.46
C GLY A 667 7.64 26.98 -7.33
N LEU A 668 7.40 25.66 -7.18
CA LEU A 668 6.45 24.95 -8.04
C LEU A 668 5.03 25.49 -7.86
N THR A 669 4.46 25.95 -8.96
CA THR A 669 3.03 26.19 -9.13
C THR A 669 2.55 25.33 -10.27
N ALA A 670 1.60 24.43 -10.04
CA ALA A 670 0.92 23.78 -11.16
C ALA A 670 0.20 24.86 -11.99
N GLU A 671 0.51 24.95 -13.29
CA GLU A 671 -0.18 25.90 -14.18
C GLU A 671 -1.67 25.54 -14.27
N SER A 672 -2.53 26.55 -14.30
CA SER A 672 -4.00 26.39 -14.30
C SER A 672 -4.58 25.86 -15.62
N ASP A 673 -3.81 25.86 -16.71
CA ASP A 673 -4.30 25.58 -18.06
C ASP A 673 -4.04 24.14 -18.49
N ILE A 674 -4.63 23.18 -17.78
CA ILE A 674 -4.83 21.84 -18.34
C ILE A 674 -5.81 22.01 -19.52
N LYS A 675 -5.29 22.08 -20.76
CA LYS A 675 -6.11 22.22 -21.97
C LYS A 675 -7.08 21.04 -22.11
N ILE A 676 -8.35 21.27 -21.83
CA ILE A 676 -9.43 20.30 -22.02
C ILE A 676 -9.81 20.29 -23.51
N SER A 677 -9.34 19.29 -24.25
CA SER A 677 -9.80 19.05 -25.63
C SER A 677 -10.98 18.09 -25.64
N ASN A 678 -11.95 18.28 -26.53
CA ASN A 678 -13.06 17.33 -26.71
C ASN A 678 -12.72 16.17 -27.67
N SER A 679 -11.59 16.24 -28.36
CA SER A 679 -11.18 15.18 -29.28
C SER A 679 -10.48 14.04 -28.52
N PHE A 680 -11.03 12.83 -28.65
CA PHE A 680 -10.41 11.59 -28.16
C PHE A 680 -8.94 11.52 -28.62
N LEU A 681 -8.70 11.63 -29.93
CA LEU A 681 -7.35 11.54 -30.50
C LEU A 681 -6.42 12.64 -29.95
N TYR A 682 -6.92 13.86 -29.76
CA TYR A 682 -6.11 14.96 -29.23
C TYR A 682 -5.73 14.72 -27.77
N ARG A 683 -6.66 14.28 -26.91
CA ARG A 683 -6.36 13.90 -25.52
C ARG A 683 -5.25 12.85 -25.43
N PHE A 684 -5.19 11.91 -26.38
CA PHE A 684 -4.14 10.90 -26.46
C PHE A 684 -2.80 11.42 -27.01
N LEU A 685 -2.81 12.49 -27.82
CA LEU A 685 -1.63 13.00 -28.52
C LEU A 685 -0.98 14.22 -27.84
N THR A 686 -1.73 15.02 -27.07
CA THR A 686 -1.17 16.19 -26.37
C THR A 686 -0.46 15.84 -25.08
N ARG A 687 0.73 16.41 -24.91
CA ARG A 687 1.53 16.30 -23.70
C ARG A 687 1.04 17.32 -22.67
N ASN A 688 0.57 16.86 -21.51
CA ASN A 688 0.36 17.74 -20.36
C ASN A 688 1.71 18.00 -19.66
N ASN A 689 1.99 19.23 -19.24
CA ASN A 689 3.20 19.61 -18.50
C ASN A 689 3.13 19.35 -16.98
N ILE A 690 2.08 18.65 -16.55
CA ILE A 690 1.83 18.27 -15.16
C ILE A 690 1.78 16.74 -15.08
N ASP A 691 2.44 16.18 -14.08
CA ASP A 691 2.44 14.76 -13.71
C ASP A 691 2.03 14.59 -12.23
N GLU A 692 1.77 13.36 -11.80
CA GLU A 692 1.25 13.06 -10.46
C GLU A 692 2.21 13.49 -9.34
N ALA A 693 3.51 13.26 -9.50
CA ALA A 693 4.51 13.61 -8.49
C ALA A 693 4.64 15.14 -8.33
N MET A 694 4.56 15.89 -9.43
CA MET A 694 4.52 17.36 -9.41
C MET A 694 3.29 17.88 -8.64
N VAL A 695 2.11 17.29 -8.83
CA VAL A 695 0.90 17.71 -8.10
C VAL A 695 1.07 17.49 -6.60
N VAL A 696 1.56 16.31 -6.18
CA VAL A 696 1.80 16.00 -4.76
C VAL A 696 2.77 17.01 -4.12
N LYS A 697 3.91 17.28 -4.78
CA LYS A 697 4.88 18.29 -4.32
C LYS A 697 4.25 19.69 -4.22
N THR A 698 3.39 20.06 -5.17
CA THR A 698 2.69 21.35 -5.16
C THR A 698 1.77 21.46 -3.93
N PHE A 699 1.02 20.41 -3.61
CA PHE A 699 0.16 20.38 -2.43
C PHE A 699 0.97 20.47 -1.13
N GLU A 700 2.04 19.70 -1.02
CA GLU A 700 2.98 19.75 0.11
C GLU A 700 3.51 21.18 0.34
N ASN A 701 3.97 21.84 -0.73
CA ASN A 701 4.45 23.22 -0.67
C ASN A 701 3.37 24.20 -0.20
N ILE A 702 2.13 24.06 -0.69
CA ILE A 702 1.03 24.95 -0.29
C ILE A 702 0.72 24.77 1.20
N ILE A 703 0.65 23.52 1.67
CA ILE A 703 0.44 23.21 3.10
C ILE A 703 1.56 23.86 3.94
N ASN A 704 2.82 23.66 3.56
CA ASN A 704 3.98 24.20 4.28
C ASN A 704 3.99 25.75 4.30
N LYS A 705 3.65 26.39 3.18
CA LYS A 705 3.50 27.87 3.10
C LYS A 705 2.39 28.39 4.00
N VAL A 706 1.22 27.73 4.00
CA VAL A 706 0.07 28.11 4.83
C VAL A 706 0.42 27.99 6.30
N VAL A 707 1.02 26.88 6.71
CA VAL A 707 1.45 26.67 8.11
C VAL A 707 2.46 27.73 8.52
N THR A 708 3.46 28.00 7.69
CA THR A 708 4.48 29.01 8.00
C THR A 708 3.89 30.43 8.11
N THR A 709 2.93 30.77 7.25
CA THR A 709 2.35 32.12 7.20
C THR A 709 1.37 32.38 8.33
N TYR A 710 0.51 31.41 8.65
CA TYR A 710 -0.64 31.63 9.53
C TYR A 710 -0.50 30.97 10.91
N LEU A 711 0.38 29.98 11.04
CA LEU A 711 0.48 29.12 12.23
C LEU A 711 1.92 28.99 12.76
N GLY A 712 2.89 29.64 12.12
CA GLY A 712 4.32 29.50 12.41
C GLY A 712 4.86 30.48 13.45
N GLY A 713 3.99 30.99 14.34
CA GLY A 713 4.33 31.94 15.42
C GLY A 713 5.24 31.34 16.48
#